data_AF-A0A818SYL2-F1
#
_entry.id   AF-A0A818SYL2-F1
#
_cell.length_a   1.000
_cell.length_b   1.000
_cell.length_c   1.000
_cell.angle_alpha   90.00
_cell.angle_beta   90.00
_cell.angle_gamma   90.00
#
_symmetry.space_group_name_H-M   'P 1'
#
loop_
_entity.id
_entity.type
_entity.pdbx_description
1 polymer ?
#
loop_
_entity_poly.entity_id
_entity_poly.type
_entity_poly.pdbx_seq_one_letter_code
_entity_poly.pdbx_strand_id
1 'polypeptide(L)'
;MANDSLIPNIVVKEKIEEKVRTDNETKVVNSETKPNCIEQVNTLFKQLTQALIDTGNTNETHLPELILRDLNQICSRLDDRKYCSAYDALDTFKIMLKNYIRLLDTDSFVNVIAHHYALANNSLLRSLLAITRQYDISILVQEMTRKTQQQIFFSLFDLLNTSARIVSFLQSKSSKTTNNSDVNQTVANACGSVLYAILEILIKLRAQMTGNNLEKYQNTLFASFIIFLDEYFMIKKCSRLKELQNDRLITTMLSFICNTADQTSTIPILIYANCPQACLRWISLSYLNIDEYCSLICILHNIARHDDGVIILNKYECAKILREFKSQMLDGKLDFIIDNKIYTDMRVLYYMTLALVLDSDELRGDSVNNDIISYLLSITIAASKSWKFRYEVFHISELLIVLMKLCVNDVIIDYILRHNEILTIFCTILDKFLTIVNNKKAGDDGIGIDVLTIMALANILWSISFQNRYRNELIKNIELIKRLEKFHATGLPGKVLANSYIPHRMSSLTKVIHGIWENLSPSVKRVIKSSTSSSSNRSVQSLMISYSHANIRFCRQLYDMLIKDPTLSVWIDFNNCKSRDIWEEIAHAIEQSDCILFLMSKEYFNSKSCRQEVAYVTDTLKKTFIPIYIDADYKATGWLGIRIAGSKYIRFGKNDFMNTCKDLLSIINKHRSTTIPTHHDITQDGNN
;
A
#
# COMPACT_ATOMS: atom_id res chain seq x y z
N MET A 1 15.54 -55.58 -0.47
CA MET A 1 16.85 -56.17 -0.81
C MET A 1 17.91 -55.15 -0.48
N ALA A 2 18.77 -55.51 0.47
CA ALA A 2 20.09 -54.99 0.82
C ALA A 2 20.97 -54.72 -0.43
N ASN A 3 22.04 -53.92 -0.47
CA ASN A 3 22.90 -53.31 0.56
C ASN A 3 23.82 -52.23 -0.09
N ASP A 4 24.31 -51.31 0.74
CA ASP A 4 25.68 -50.80 0.85
C ASP A 4 26.36 -49.91 -0.23
N SER A 5 26.44 -48.62 0.10
CA SER A 5 27.65 -47.88 0.53
C SER A 5 28.79 -47.51 -0.44
N LEU A 6 29.42 -46.37 -0.06
CA LEU A 6 30.80 -45.92 -0.28
C LEU A 6 31.13 -44.97 -1.45
N ILE A 7 31.35 -43.73 -1.03
CA ILE A 7 32.12 -42.62 -1.61
C ILE A 7 33.49 -43.09 -2.16
N PRO A 8 34.00 -42.47 -3.23
CA PRO A 8 35.29 -41.77 -3.10
C PRO A 8 35.23 -40.32 -3.58
N ASN A 9 35.39 -39.40 -2.61
CA ASN A 9 36.09 -38.14 -2.77
C ASN A 9 37.48 -38.48 -3.32
N ILE A 10 37.89 -37.85 -4.42
CA ILE A 10 39.26 -37.58 -4.93
C ILE A 10 39.13 -37.52 -6.47
N VAL A 11 38.52 -36.45 -7.00
CA VAL A 11 38.73 -35.95 -8.39
C VAL A 11 38.46 -34.44 -8.47
N VAL A 12 37.76 -33.84 -7.49
CA VAL A 12 37.34 -32.42 -7.58
C VAL A 12 38.42 -31.41 -7.13
N LYS A 13 39.53 -31.84 -6.50
CA LYS A 13 40.57 -30.91 -6.02
C LYS A 13 41.62 -30.51 -7.08
N GLU A 14 41.96 -31.38 -8.03
CA GLU A 14 42.98 -31.04 -9.05
C GLU A 14 42.44 -30.12 -10.16
N LYS A 15 41.14 -30.16 -10.46
CA LYS A 15 40.51 -29.21 -11.42
C LYS A 15 40.29 -27.79 -10.88
N ILE A 16 40.44 -27.59 -9.57
CA ILE A 16 40.34 -26.26 -8.94
C ILE A 16 41.73 -25.58 -8.89
N GLU A 17 42.81 -26.34 -8.69
CA GLU A 17 44.16 -25.77 -8.65
C GLU A 17 44.71 -25.40 -10.04
N GLU A 18 44.29 -26.08 -11.11
CA GLU A 18 44.69 -25.72 -12.48
C GLU A 18 43.95 -24.47 -13.02
N LYS A 19 42.75 -24.20 -12.50
CA LYS A 19 41.98 -22.97 -12.80
C LYS A 19 42.48 -21.75 -12.01
N VAL A 20 42.98 -21.97 -10.79
CA VAL A 20 43.62 -20.92 -9.97
C VAL A 20 45.02 -20.56 -10.49
N ARG A 21 45.72 -21.46 -11.20
CA ARG A 21 46.99 -21.14 -11.87
C ARG A 21 46.81 -20.37 -13.17
N THR A 22 45.78 -20.69 -13.97
CA THR A 22 45.50 -19.97 -15.23
C THR A 22 44.88 -18.58 -15.03
N ASP A 23 44.19 -18.35 -13.90
CA ASP A 23 43.69 -17.01 -13.50
C ASP A 23 44.78 -16.09 -12.92
N ASN A 24 45.97 -16.61 -12.57
CA ASN A 24 47.09 -15.81 -12.06
C ASN A 24 48.14 -15.44 -13.12
N GLU A 25 48.17 -16.11 -14.28
CA GLU A 25 49.12 -15.79 -15.36
C GLU A 25 48.55 -14.88 -16.47
N THR A 26 47.26 -14.53 -16.40
CA THR A 26 46.66 -13.46 -17.23
C THR A 26 46.60 -12.09 -16.53
N LYS A 27 47.21 -11.97 -15.34
CA LYS A 27 47.28 -10.72 -14.56
C LYS A 27 48.54 -9.87 -14.77
N VAL A 28 49.34 -10.16 -15.80
CA VAL A 28 50.54 -9.37 -16.12
C VAL A 28 50.58 -9.04 -17.61
N VAL A 29 49.61 -8.25 -18.08
CA VAL A 29 49.78 -7.42 -19.29
C VAL A 29 49.09 -6.07 -19.04
N ASN A 30 49.93 -5.03 -18.97
CA ASN A 30 49.65 -3.59 -19.00
C ASN A 30 48.93 -2.97 -17.79
N SER A 31 49.72 -2.69 -16.76
CA SER A 31 49.52 -1.55 -15.86
C SER A 31 49.88 -0.24 -16.58
N GLU A 32 49.08 0.15 -17.58
CA GLU A 32 48.91 1.57 -17.88
C GLU A 32 47.91 2.08 -16.84
N THR A 33 48.29 3.10 -16.08
CA THR A 33 47.48 3.70 -15.02
C THR A 33 46.07 4.01 -15.53
N LYS A 34 45.06 3.22 -15.14
CA LYS A 34 43.65 3.60 -15.32
C LYS A 34 43.48 4.96 -14.64
N PRO A 35 43.29 6.07 -15.37
CA PRO A 35 43.09 7.34 -14.70
C PRO A 35 41.81 7.25 -13.88
N ASN A 36 41.84 7.82 -12.68
CA ASN A 36 40.67 7.97 -11.83
C ASN A 36 39.63 8.82 -12.57
N CYS A 37 38.70 8.18 -13.28
CA CYS A 37 37.71 8.85 -14.14
C CYS A 37 36.90 9.90 -13.36
N ILE A 38 36.66 9.63 -12.07
CA ILE A 38 36.00 10.56 -11.15
C ILE A 38 36.82 11.83 -10.95
N GLU A 39 38.13 11.70 -10.75
CA GLU A 39 39.04 12.84 -10.58
C GLU A 39 39.16 13.66 -11.86
N GLN A 40 39.22 12.99 -13.02
CA GLN A 40 39.19 13.65 -14.31
C GLN A 40 37.89 14.44 -14.52
N VAL A 41 36.73 13.81 -14.26
CA VAL A 41 35.42 14.48 -14.34
C VAL A 41 35.36 15.70 -13.44
N ASN A 42 35.76 15.57 -12.18
CA ASN A 42 35.78 16.70 -11.25
C ASN A 42 36.73 17.82 -11.70
N THR A 43 37.87 17.47 -12.29
CA THR A 43 38.84 18.45 -12.82
C THR A 43 38.25 19.20 -14.01
N LEU A 44 37.64 18.50 -14.96
CA LEU A 44 36.96 19.10 -16.11
C LEU A 44 35.82 20.02 -15.69
N PHE A 45 34.98 19.64 -14.73
CA PHE A 45 33.91 20.51 -14.23
C PHE A 45 34.44 21.74 -13.48
N LYS A 46 35.56 21.63 -12.74
CA LYS A 46 36.23 22.80 -12.15
C LYS A 46 36.77 23.75 -13.22
N GLN A 47 37.44 23.21 -14.24
CA GLN A 47 37.92 23.99 -15.39
C GLN A 47 36.78 24.67 -16.13
N LEU A 48 35.66 23.97 -16.33
CA LEU A 48 34.47 24.53 -16.95
C LEU A 48 33.90 25.67 -16.10
N THR A 49 33.80 25.48 -14.80
CA THR A 49 33.33 26.53 -13.88
C THR A 49 34.22 27.78 -13.97
N GLN A 50 35.53 27.59 -13.99
CA GLN A 50 36.50 28.69 -14.11
C GLN A 50 36.39 29.40 -15.47
N ALA A 51 36.31 28.65 -16.57
CA ALA A 51 36.13 29.20 -17.91
C ALA A 51 34.82 30.01 -18.05
N LEU A 52 33.75 29.60 -17.35
CA LEU A 52 32.49 30.34 -17.31
C LEU A 52 32.55 31.65 -16.49
N ILE A 53 33.54 31.79 -15.60
CA ILE A 53 33.83 33.05 -14.89
C ILE A 53 34.70 33.96 -15.78
N ASP A 54 35.70 33.38 -16.44
CA ASP A 54 36.73 34.12 -17.20
C ASP A 54 36.27 34.59 -18.59
N THR A 55 35.18 34.02 -19.13
CA THR A 55 34.54 34.44 -20.40
C THR A 55 34.00 35.88 -20.37
N GLY A 56 34.02 36.55 -19.22
CA GLY A 56 33.87 38.00 -19.13
C GLY A 56 35.08 38.83 -19.57
N ASN A 57 36.26 38.22 -19.84
CA ASN A 57 37.51 38.96 -20.01
C ASN A 57 38.55 38.44 -21.03
N THR A 58 38.40 37.32 -21.74
CA THR A 58 39.47 36.83 -22.66
C THR A 58 39.01 36.12 -23.94
N ASN A 59 39.88 36.16 -24.96
CA ASN A 59 39.75 35.62 -26.33
C ASN A 59 39.77 34.08 -26.47
N GLU A 60 39.60 33.29 -25.40
CA GLU A 60 39.58 31.81 -25.47
C GLU A 60 38.17 31.26 -25.74
N THR A 61 37.64 31.53 -26.93
CA THR A 61 36.25 31.27 -27.34
C THR A 61 35.87 29.79 -27.54
N HIS A 62 36.75 28.81 -27.24
CA HIS A 62 36.49 27.37 -27.49
C HIS A 62 36.73 26.45 -26.29
N LEU A 63 37.28 26.94 -25.17
CA LEU A 63 37.61 26.09 -24.01
C LEU A 63 36.40 25.37 -23.40
N PRO A 64 35.22 26.01 -23.19
CA PRO A 64 34.04 25.30 -22.71
C PRO A 64 33.56 24.19 -23.65
N GLU A 65 33.66 24.41 -24.97
CA GLU A 65 33.29 23.41 -25.98
C GLU A 65 34.19 22.17 -25.90
N LEU A 66 35.50 22.38 -25.80
CA LEU A 66 36.49 21.30 -25.65
C LEU A 66 36.21 20.49 -24.38
N ILE A 67 35.96 21.16 -23.25
CA ILE A 67 35.65 20.48 -21.99
C ILE A 67 34.35 19.65 -22.09
N LEU A 68 33.30 20.19 -22.72
CA LEU A 68 32.06 19.44 -22.95
C LEU A 68 32.28 18.23 -23.86
N ARG A 69 33.14 18.35 -24.88
CA ARG A 69 33.52 17.22 -25.76
C ARG A 69 34.34 16.18 -25.00
N ASP A 70 35.24 16.58 -24.11
CA ASP A 70 36.03 15.67 -23.28
C ASP A 70 35.15 14.90 -22.30
N LEU A 71 34.21 15.59 -21.64
CA LEU A 71 33.18 14.96 -20.81
C LEU A 71 32.35 13.95 -21.63
N ASN A 72 31.97 14.30 -22.86
CA ASN A 72 31.24 13.43 -23.77
C ASN A 72 32.04 12.18 -24.17
N GLN A 73 33.36 12.31 -24.37
CA GLN A 73 34.25 11.17 -24.62
C GLN A 73 34.35 10.26 -23.39
N ILE A 74 34.43 10.82 -22.18
CA ILE A 74 34.38 10.02 -20.96
C ILE A 74 33.06 9.24 -20.89
N CYS A 75 31.91 9.88 -21.13
CA CYS A 75 30.62 9.17 -21.16
C CYS A 75 30.62 8.01 -22.18
N SER A 76 31.17 8.25 -23.37
CA SER A 76 31.25 7.23 -24.43
C SER A 76 32.15 6.05 -24.06
N ARG A 77 33.21 6.29 -23.27
CA ARG A 77 34.08 5.22 -22.75
C ARG A 77 33.44 4.45 -21.60
N LEU A 78 32.66 5.14 -20.76
CA LEU A 78 31.90 4.48 -19.70
C LEU A 78 30.89 3.49 -20.30
N ASP A 79 30.34 3.77 -21.48
CA ASP A 79 29.42 2.88 -22.20
C ASP A 79 30.05 1.53 -22.63
N ASP A 80 31.38 1.41 -22.63
CA ASP A 80 32.10 0.18 -22.98
C ASP A 80 32.61 -0.58 -21.74
N ARG A 81 32.04 -1.77 -21.50
CA ARG A 81 32.38 -2.67 -20.38
C ARG A 81 33.84 -3.14 -20.35
N LYS A 82 34.59 -2.97 -21.45
CA LYS A 82 36.04 -3.27 -21.47
C LYS A 82 36.85 -2.32 -20.60
N TYR A 83 36.34 -1.12 -20.31
CA TYR A 83 37.13 -0.05 -19.72
C TYR A 83 36.82 0.21 -18.23
N CYS A 84 35.59 -0.03 -17.77
CA CYS A 84 35.13 0.38 -16.45
C CYS A 84 34.26 -0.69 -15.76
N SER A 85 34.41 -0.86 -14.43
CA SER A 85 33.44 -1.67 -13.68
C SER A 85 32.08 -0.97 -13.70
N ALA A 86 31.01 -1.72 -13.50
CA ALA A 86 29.67 -1.14 -13.51
C ALA A 86 29.48 -0.16 -12.32
N TYR A 87 30.07 -0.48 -11.16
CA TYR A 87 30.04 0.38 -9.98
C TYR A 87 30.73 1.73 -10.24
N ASP A 88 31.93 1.69 -10.83
CA ASP A 88 32.70 2.89 -11.19
C ASP A 88 31.96 3.74 -12.23
N ALA A 89 31.24 3.12 -13.16
CA ALA A 89 30.44 3.82 -14.16
C ALA A 89 29.25 4.54 -13.53
N LEU A 90 28.52 3.90 -12.60
CA LEU A 90 27.41 4.57 -11.91
C LEU A 90 27.89 5.69 -10.99
N ASP A 91 29.00 5.50 -10.26
CA ASP A 91 29.56 6.55 -9.42
C ASP A 91 30.08 7.74 -10.24
N THR A 92 30.76 7.48 -11.35
CA THR A 92 31.18 8.53 -12.29
C THR A 92 29.97 9.25 -12.88
N PHE A 93 28.95 8.52 -13.30
CA PHE A 93 27.70 9.08 -13.82
C PHE A 93 26.99 9.96 -12.79
N LYS A 94 26.87 9.51 -11.53
CA LYS A 94 26.29 10.28 -10.43
C LYS A 94 27.05 11.59 -10.20
N ILE A 95 28.38 11.55 -10.27
CA ILE A 95 29.24 12.73 -10.12
C ILE A 95 29.08 13.69 -11.30
N MET A 96 29.00 13.17 -12.53
CA MET A 96 28.71 13.97 -13.72
C MET A 96 27.37 14.70 -13.59
N LEU A 97 26.28 13.99 -13.25
CA LEU A 97 24.97 14.61 -13.06
C LEU A 97 24.99 15.66 -11.96
N LYS A 98 25.63 15.37 -10.82
CA LYS A 98 25.74 16.31 -9.70
C LYS A 98 26.42 17.61 -10.12
N ASN A 99 27.54 17.53 -10.82
CA ASN A 99 28.27 18.72 -11.26
C ASN A 99 27.52 19.44 -12.39
N TYR A 100 26.90 18.70 -13.31
CA TYR A 100 26.09 19.28 -14.37
C TYR A 100 24.89 20.06 -13.82
N ILE A 101 24.11 19.49 -12.89
CA ILE A 101 22.96 20.17 -12.26
C ILE A 101 23.40 21.45 -11.54
N ARG A 102 24.52 21.40 -10.81
CA ARG A 102 25.08 22.59 -10.14
C ARG A 102 25.39 23.71 -11.13
N LEU A 103 25.97 23.38 -12.28
CA LEU A 103 26.21 24.37 -13.34
C LEU A 103 24.91 24.81 -14.00
N LEU A 104 23.97 23.89 -14.24
CA LEU A 104 22.66 24.17 -14.82
C LEU A 104 21.94 25.27 -14.02
N ASP A 105 22.04 25.29 -12.69
CA ASP A 105 21.45 26.31 -11.84
C ASP A 105 22.16 27.69 -11.87
N THR A 106 23.21 27.86 -12.67
CA THR A 106 23.90 29.16 -12.84
C THR A 106 23.47 29.85 -14.14
N ASP A 107 23.35 31.19 -14.13
CA ASP A 107 23.03 31.96 -15.34
C ASP A 107 24.18 31.96 -16.35
N SER A 108 25.43 31.96 -15.87
CA SER A 108 26.62 31.93 -16.72
C SER A 108 26.65 30.69 -17.61
N PHE A 109 26.42 29.50 -17.04
CA PHE A 109 26.39 28.27 -17.82
C PHE A 109 25.23 28.24 -18.82
N VAL A 110 24.02 28.64 -18.40
CA VAL A 110 22.83 28.66 -19.26
C VAL A 110 23.04 29.57 -20.48
N ASN A 111 23.55 30.78 -20.26
CA ASN A 111 23.82 31.71 -21.36
C ASN A 111 24.85 31.13 -22.34
N VAL A 112 25.86 30.43 -21.83
CA VAL A 112 26.92 29.83 -22.63
C VAL A 112 26.41 28.63 -23.45
N ILE A 113 25.67 27.69 -22.85
CA ILE A 113 25.13 26.54 -23.58
C ILE A 113 24.00 26.92 -24.55
N ALA A 114 23.26 28.00 -24.28
CA ALA A 114 22.18 28.44 -25.18
C ALA A 114 22.68 29.13 -26.45
N HIS A 115 23.75 29.94 -26.35
CA HIS A 115 24.19 30.78 -27.47
C HIS A 115 25.40 30.24 -28.23
N HIS A 116 26.32 29.55 -27.56
CA HIS A 116 27.63 29.22 -28.14
C HIS A 116 27.85 27.71 -28.30
N TYR A 117 27.35 26.89 -27.38
CA TYR A 117 27.71 25.45 -27.33
C TYR A 117 26.53 24.49 -27.20
N ALA A 118 25.37 24.85 -27.75
CA ALA A 118 24.15 24.04 -27.67
C ALA A 118 24.36 22.61 -28.22
N LEU A 119 25.11 22.47 -29.31
CA LEU A 119 25.42 21.16 -29.91
C LEU A 119 26.29 20.28 -29.00
N ALA A 120 27.36 20.84 -28.43
CA ALA A 120 28.24 20.11 -27.51
C ALA A 120 27.50 19.68 -26.23
N ASN A 121 26.68 20.58 -25.67
CA ASN A 121 25.84 20.27 -24.53
C ASN A 121 24.82 19.15 -24.83
N ASN A 122 24.12 19.24 -25.96
CA ASN A 122 23.16 18.22 -26.39
C ASN A 122 23.84 16.87 -26.65
N SER A 123 25.07 16.86 -27.18
CA SER A 123 25.86 15.64 -27.33
C SER A 123 26.17 15.01 -25.97
N LEU A 124 26.65 15.82 -25.00
CA LEU A 124 26.93 15.34 -23.65
C LEU A 124 25.68 14.74 -22.99
N LEU A 125 24.54 15.44 -23.06
CA LEU A 125 23.27 14.96 -22.53
C LEU A 125 22.83 13.64 -23.19
N ARG A 126 22.97 13.50 -24.51
CA ARG A 126 22.68 12.23 -25.21
C ARG A 126 23.57 11.09 -24.73
N SER A 127 24.86 11.34 -24.51
CA SER A 127 25.78 10.31 -24.02
C SER A 127 25.49 9.95 -22.56
N LEU A 128 25.13 10.92 -21.72
CA LEU A 128 24.62 10.64 -20.36
C LEU A 128 23.37 9.75 -20.42
N LEU A 129 22.45 10.01 -21.34
CA LEU A 129 21.27 9.19 -21.53
C LEU A 129 21.59 7.79 -22.07
N ALA A 130 22.58 7.66 -22.96
CA ALA A 130 23.01 6.37 -23.50
C ALA A 130 23.48 5.43 -22.38
N ILE A 131 24.24 5.95 -21.40
CA ILE A 131 24.67 5.20 -20.21
C ILE A 131 23.45 4.57 -19.51
N THR A 132 22.34 5.30 -19.36
CA THR A 132 21.14 4.78 -18.67
C THR A 132 20.38 3.67 -19.43
N ARG A 133 20.60 3.56 -20.75
CA ARG A 133 19.90 2.62 -21.64
C ARG A 133 20.69 1.34 -21.89
N GLN A 134 22.00 1.45 -22.05
CA GLN A 134 22.86 0.35 -22.48
C GLN A 134 23.57 -0.35 -21.31
N TYR A 135 23.82 0.36 -20.20
CA TYR A 135 23.90 -0.34 -18.93
C TYR A 135 22.52 -0.92 -18.67
N ASP A 136 22.42 -2.24 -18.68
CA ASP A 136 21.37 -2.91 -17.96
C ASP A 136 21.61 -2.62 -16.47
N ILE A 137 21.22 -1.41 -16.05
CA ILE A 137 21.27 -0.93 -14.67
C ILE A 137 20.64 -1.99 -13.78
N SER A 138 19.66 -2.76 -14.29
CA SER A 138 19.07 -3.91 -13.62
C SER A 138 20.10 -4.97 -13.20
N ILE A 139 21.11 -5.28 -14.02
CA ILE A 139 22.20 -6.21 -13.68
C ILE A 139 23.06 -5.63 -12.56
N LEU A 140 23.46 -4.36 -12.69
CA LEU A 140 24.26 -3.70 -11.66
C LEU A 140 23.50 -3.55 -10.33
N VAL A 141 22.21 -3.25 -10.40
CA VAL A 141 21.32 -3.16 -9.24
C VAL A 141 21.25 -4.50 -8.52
N GLN A 142 21.27 -5.63 -9.25
CA GLN A 142 21.28 -6.97 -8.64
C GLN A 142 22.55 -7.25 -7.84
N GLU A 143 23.69 -6.66 -8.21
CA GLU A 143 24.96 -6.79 -7.49
C GLU A 143 25.04 -5.86 -6.26
N MET A 144 24.23 -4.81 -6.20
CA MET A 144 24.23 -3.82 -5.12
C MET A 144 23.40 -4.24 -3.91
N THR A 145 23.91 -3.98 -2.71
CA THR A 145 23.11 -4.12 -1.49
C THR A 145 21.91 -3.16 -1.51
N ARG A 146 20.78 -3.56 -0.90
CA ARG A 146 19.60 -2.69 -0.77
C ARG A 146 19.93 -1.34 -0.11
N LYS A 147 20.84 -1.34 0.86
CA LYS A 147 21.30 -0.11 1.55
C LYS A 147 22.00 0.84 0.57
N THR A 148 22.89 0.31 -0.28
CA THR A 148 23.57 1.09 -1.33
C THR A 148 22.57 1.66 -2.33
N GLN A 149 21.62 0.85 -2.81
CA GLN A 149 20.58 1.30 -3.72
C GLN A 149 19.73 2.44 -3.13
N GLN A 150 19.37 2.32 -1.84
CA GLN A 150 18.61 3.34 -1.13
C GLN A 150 19.41 4.65 -0.97
N GLN A 151 20.71 4.57 -0.66
CA GLN A 151 21.57 5.75 -0.59
C GLN A 151 21.69 6.48 -1.94
N ILE A 152 21.85 5.73 -3.03
CA ILE A 152 21.90 6.29 -4.38
C ILE A 152 20.58 6.96 -4.74
N PHE A 153 19.45 6.30 -4.46
CA PHE A 153 18.12 6.84 -4.70
C PHE A 153 17.95 8.21 -4.07
N PHE A 154 18.14 8.32 -2.75
CA PHE A 154 17.93 9.59 -2.04
C PHE A 154 18.98 10.65 -2.43
N SER A 155 20.21 10.25 -2.73
CA SER A 155 21.23 11.19 -3.22
C SER A 155 20.84 11.82 -4.56
N LEU A 156 20.29 11.04 -5.51
CA LEU A 156 19.85 11.57 -6.80
C LEU A 156 18.55 12.36 -6.68
N PHE A 157 17.62 11.90 -5.83
CA PHE A 157 16.35 12.60 -5.61
C PHE A 157 16.55 13.94 -4.90
N ASP A 158 17.53 14.04 -3.98
CA ASP A 158 17.96 15.31 -3.37
C ASP A 158 18.52 16.30 -4.41
N LEU A 159 19.23 15.82 -5.43
CA LEU A 159 19.73 16.69 -6.52
C LEU A 159 18.58 17.29 -7.33
N LEU A 160 17.57 16.49 -7.68
CA LEU A 160 16.37 17.00 -8.35
C LEU A 160 15.65 18.03 -7.47
N ASN A 161 15.52 17.74 -6.17
CA ASN A 161 14.76 18.58 -5.25
C ASN A 161 15.40 19.93 -4.96
N THR A 162 16.73 19.99 -5.01
CA THR A 162 17.50 21.20 -4.69
C THR A 162 17.76 22.09 -5.90
N SER A 163 17.51 21.60 -7.12
CA SER A 163 17.72 22.38 -8.34
C SER A 163 16.57 23.34 -8.62
N ALA A 164 16.84 24.64 -8.53
CA ALA A 164 15.85 25.69 -8.76
C ALA A 164 15.33 25.67 -10.20
N ARG A 165 16.19 25.39 -11.18
CA ARG A 165 15.76 25.34 -12.59
C ARG A 165 14.96 24.10 -12.93
N ILE A 166 15.29 22.93 -12.37
CA ILE A 166 14.48 21.72 -12.59
C ILE A 166 13.09 21.89 -11.97
N VAL A 167 13.01 22.40 -10.75
CA VAL A 167 11.71 22.68 -10.10
C VAL A 167 10.93 23.73 -10.88
N SER A 168 11.58 24.81 -11.32
CA SER A 168 10.95 25.84 -12.16
C SER A 168 10.46 25.28 -13.50
N PHE A 169 11.25 24.43 -14.17
CA PHE A 169 10.85 23.73 -15.39
C PHE A 169 9.58 22.90 -15.19
N LEU A 170 9.50 22.15 -14.10
CA LEU A 170 8.32 21.36 -13.75
C LEU A 170 7.08 22.21 -13.41
N GLN A 171 7.28 23.44 -12.93
CA GLN A 171 6.20 24.37 -12.56
C GLN A 171 5.83 25.35 -13.68
N SER A 172 6.64 25.42 -14.74
CA SER A 172 6.50 26.43 -15.77
C SER A 172 5.30 26.17 -16.67
N LYS A 173 4.33 27.09 -16.66
CA LYS A 173 3.27 27.14 -17.67
C LYS A 173 3.90 27.54 -18.99
N SER A 174 4.12 26.60 -19.89
CA SER A 174 4.67 26.74 -21.26
C SER A 174 3.87 27.66 -22.20
N SER A 175 2.98 28.49 -21.67
CA SER A 175 2.23 29.50 -22.42
C SER A 175 2.13 30.81 -21.63
N LYS A 176 3.24 31.54 -21.51
CA LYS A 176 3.32 33.02 -21.40
C LYS A 176 4.76 33.46 -21.05
N THR A 177 5.59 33.65 -22.07
CA THR A 177 6.55 34.77 -22.14
C THR A 177 7.24 34.74 -23.50
N THR A 178 6.75 35.59 -24.39
CA THR A 178 7.29 35.92 -25.71
C THR A 178 8.54 36.80 -25.62
N ASN A 179 9.60 36.39 -24.92
CA ASN A 179 10.92 37.02 -25.02
C ASN A 179 12.01 35.99 -24.68
N ASN A 180 12.89 35.70 -25.66
CA ASN A 180 13.94 34.65 -25.74
C ASN A 180 13.44 33.20 -25.93
N SER A 181 13.15 32.80 -27.17
CA SER A 181 12.74 31.43 -27.51
C SER A 181 13.85 30.38 -27.33
N ASP A 182 15.09 30.70 -27.69
CA ASP A 182 16.12 29.67 -27.87
C ASP A 182 16.82 29.29 -26.55
N VAL A 183 17.01 30.26 -25.66
CA VAL A 183 17.56 30.02 -24.31
C VAL A 183 16.59 29.18 -23.48
N ASN A 184 15.30 29.56 -23.47
CA ASN A 184 14.28 28.83 -22.72
C ASN A 184 14.12 27.40 -23.23
N GLN A 185 14.15 27.19 -24.56
CA GLN A 185 14.09 25.85 -25.13
C GLN A 185 15.33 25.00 -24.78
N THR A 186 16.53 25.60 -24.80
CA THR A 186 17.76 24.88 -24.46
C THR A 186 17.76 24.44 -22.99
N VAL A 187 17.34 25.32 -22.08
CA VAL A 187 17.18 25.01 -20.66
C VAL A 187 16.13 23.92 -20.45
N ALA A 188 14.96 24.04 -21.09
CA ALA A 188 13.90 23.04 -21.01
C ALA A 188 14.39 21.66 -21.49
N ASN A 189 15.12 21.60 -22.60
CA ASN A 189 15.72 20.36 -23.12
C ASN A 189 16.74 19.76 -22.15
N ALA A 190 17.57 20.59 -21.52
CA ALA A 190 18.55 20.15 -20.53
C ALA A 190 17.86 19.61 -19.26
N CYS A 191 16.90 20.36 -18.70
CA CYS A 191 16.11 19.94 -17.55
C CYS A 191 15.36 18.63 -17.83
N GLY A 192 14.67 18.52 -18.96
CA GLY A 192 13.95 17.31 -19.36
C GLY A 192 14.88 16.10 -19.54
N SER A 193 16.05 16.29 -20.15
CA SER A 193 17.04 15.21 -20.34
C SER A 193 17.61 14.73 -19.00
N VAL A 194 17.98 15.65 -18.10
CA VAL A 194 18.49 15.31 -16.76
C VAL A 194 17.43 14.61 -15.93
N LEU A 195 16.19 15.12 -15.95
CA LEU A 195 15.08 14.53 -15.22
C LEU A 195 14.80 13.11 -15.72
N TYR A 196 14.70 12.91 -17.03
CA TYR A 196 14.51 11.58 -17.63
C TYR A 196 15.65 10.63 -17.24
N ALA A 197 16.92 11.06 -17.35
CA ALA A 197 18.08 10.25 -16.98
C ALA A 197 18.03 9.76 -15.52
N ILE A 198 17.68 10.67 -14.59
CA ILE A 198 17.61 10.34 -13.17
C ILE A 198 16.43 9.41 -12.90
N LEU A 199 15.24 9.71 -13.40
CA LEU A 199 14.06 8.88 -13.15
C LEU A 199 14.21 7.45 -13.70
N GLU A 200 14.84 7.27 -14.86
CA GLU A 200 15.18 5.95 -15.42
C GLU A 200 16.04 5.10 -14.47
N ILE A 201 16.95 5.73 -13.73
CA ILE A 201 17.74 5.05 -12.69
C ILE A 201 16.88 4.78 -11.46
N LEU A 202 16.14 5.78 -10.99
CA LEU A 202 15.33 5.66 -9.78
C LEU A 202 14.31 4.52 -9.86
N ILE A 203 13.67 4.34 -11.01
CA ILE A 203 12.69 3.26 -11.26
C ILE A 203 13.32 1.87 -11.17
N LYS A 204 14.61 1.73 -11.49
CA LYS A 204 15.34 0.45 -11.47
C LYS A 204 15.90 0.13 -10.08
N LEU A 205 16.07 1.12 -9.19
CA LEU A 205 16.57 0.93 -7.82
C LEU A 205 15.47 0.34 -6.91
N ARG A 206 15.79 -0.71 -6.16
CA ARG A 206 14.90 -1.30 -5.14
C ARG A 206 14.97 -0.53 -3.81
N ALA A 207 14.81 0.79 -3.87
CA ALA A 207 14.83 1.64 -2.69
C ALA A 207 13.51 1.53 -1.90
N GLN A 208 13.62 1.33 -0.59
CA GLN A 208 12.46 1.36 0.29
C GLN A 208 12.06 2.82 0.58
N MET A 209 10.89 3.20 0.10
CA MET A 209 10.25 4.49 0.29
C MET A 209 9.17 4.37 1.37
N THR A 210 9.06 5.39 2.21
CA THR A 210 8.03 5.50 3.25
C THR A 210 7.57 6.96 3.30
N GLY A 211 6.36 7.22 3.81
CA GLY A 211 5.90 8.60 4.00
C GLY A 211 6.95 9.48 4.71
N ASN A 212 7.54 8.98 5.79
CA ASN A 212 8.53 9.72 6.59
C ASN A 212 9.79 10.11 5.79
N ASN A 213 10.30 9.23 4.93
CA ASN A 213 11.52 9.53 4.18
C ASN A 213 11.26 10.38 2.93
N LEU A 214 10.01 10.47 2.48
CA LEU A 214 9.61 11.28 1.34
C LEU A 214 8.96 12.63 1.70
N GLU A 215 8.60 12.85 2.97
CA GLU A 215 7.86 14.03 3.43
C GLU A 215 8.48 15.36 2.97
N LYS A 216 9.82 15.48 2.99
CA LYS A 216 10.52 16.71 2.58
C LYS A 216 10.38 17.05 1.08
N TYR A 217 9.93 16.12 0.24
CA TYR A 217 9.78 16.31 -1.21
C TYR A 217 8.33 16.59 -1.65
N GLN A 218 7.37 16.47 -0.75
CA GLN A 218 5.94 16.48 -1.10
C GLN A 218 5.48 17.83 -1.67
N ASN A 219 5.97 18.94 -1.10
CA ASN A 219 5.63 20.31 -1.48
C ASN A 219 6.34 20.80 -2.75
N THR A 220 7.47 20.17 -3.08
CA THR A 220 8.37 20.60 -4.15
C THR A 220 8.25 19.63 -5.31
N LEU A 221 8.96 18.51 -5.29
CA LEU A 221 9.05 17.61 -6.44
C LEU A 221 7.73 16.94 -6.78
N PHE A 222 7.06 16.30 -5.82
CA PHE A 222 5.83 15.56 -6.12
C PHE A 222 4.72 16.49 -6.61
N ALA A 223 4.50 17.63 -5.94
CA ALA A 223 3.56 18.64 -6.42
C ALA A 223 3.94 19.16 -7.83
N SER A 224 5.23 19.40 -8.09
CA SER A 224 5.69 19.89 -9.40
C SER A 224 5.57 18.82 -10.50
N PHE A 225 5.75 17.53 -10.18
CA PHE A 225 5.47 16.45 -11.13
C PHE A 225 4.00 16.42 -11.56
N ILE A 226 3.08 16.59 -10.62
CA ILE A 226 1.65 16.65 -10.93
C ILE A 226 1.31 17.87 -11.78
N ILE A 227 1.88 19.05 -11.47
CA ILE A 227 1.70 20.27 -12.27
C ILE A 227 2.18 20.05 -13.72
N PHE A 228 3.40 19.53 -13.89
CA PHE A 228 3.98 19.28 -15.20
C PHE A 228 3.15 18.30 -16.04
N LEU A 229 2.72 17.19 -15.43
CA LEU A 229 1.88 16.17 -16.09
C LEU A 229 0.51 16.74 -16.47
N ASP A 230 -0.11 17.55 -15.60
CA ASP A 230 -1.41 18.17 -15.87
C ASP A 230 -1.32 19.08 -17.09
N GLU A 231 -0.27 19.89 -17.16
CA GLU A 231 -0.03 20.75 -18.31
C GLU A 231 0.20 19.95 -19.60
N TYR A 232 1.05 18.92 -19.56
CA TYR A 232 1.29 18.06 -20.70
C TYR A 232 -0.01 17.47 -21.24
N PHE A 233 -0.87 16.90 -20.39
CA PHE A 233 -2.14 16.31 -20.82
C PHE A 233 -3.13 17.35 -21.37
N MET A 234 -3.08 18.59 -20.89
CA MET A 234 -3.89 19.69 -21.40
C MET A 234 -3.41 20.18 -22.78
N ILE A 235 -2.08 20.25 -22.99
CA ILE A 235 -1.49 20.61 -24.29
C ILE A 235 -1.74 19.52 -25.32
N LYS A 236 -1.60 18.26 -24.93
CA LYS A 236 -1.81 17.09 -25.80
C LYS A 236 -3.19 17.08 -26.48
N LYS A 237 -4.21 17.64 -25.81
CA LYS A 237 -5.55 17.85 -26.37
C LYS A 237 -5.54 18.69 -27.65
N CYS A 238 -4.69 19.70 -27.71
CA CYS A 238 -4.67 20.72 -28.75
C CYS A 238 -3.71 20.38 -29.89
N SER A 239 -2.69 19.56 -29.63
CA SER A 239 -1.73 19.08 -30.63
C SER A 239 -2.33 17.95 -31.46
N ARG A 240 -3.10 18.30 -32.50
CA ARG A 240 -3.80 17.33 -33.36
C ARG A 240 -2.88 16.30 -34.04
N LEU A 241 -1.60 16.59 -34.24
CA LEU A 241 -0.61 15.74 -34.93
C LEU A 241 0.80 16.23 -34.55
N LYS A 242 1.54 15.48 -33.71
CA LYS A 242 3.03 15.37 -33.62
C LYS A 242 3.43 14.77 -32.27
N GLU A 243 4.35 13.80 -32.29
CA GLU A 243 5.08 13.32 -31.12
C GLU A 243 5.53 14.53 -30.28
N LEU A 244 5.04 14.65 -29.05
CA LEU A 244 5.54 15.68 -28.15
C LEU A 244 6.97 15.26 -27.79
N GLN A 245 7.91 16.23 -27.79
CA GLN A 245 9.33 15.96 -27.51
C GLN A 245 9.58 15.25 -26.17
N ASN A 246 8.57 15.22 -25.28
CA ASN A 246 8.63 14.69 -23.93
C ASN A 246 7.91 13.35 -23.72
N ASP A 247 7.36 12.67 -24.74
CA ASP A 247 6.56 11.45 -24.53
C ASP A 247 7.26 10.40 -23.66
N ARG A 248 8.57 10.18 -23.87
CA ARG A 248 9.37 9.26 -23.04
C ARG A 248 9.50 9.74 -21.59
N LEU A 249 9.72 11.03 -21.38
CA LEU A 249 9.80 11.61 -20.04
C LEU A 249 8.47 11.42 -19.31
N ILE A 250 7.33 11.60 -19.98
CA ILE A 250 6.00 11.41 -19.38
C ILE A 250 5.80 9.97 -18.94
N THR A 251 6.06 8.99 -19.82
CA THR A 251 5.94 7.57 -19.45
C THR A 251 6.85 7.21 -18.29
N THR A 252 8.08 7.73 -18.25
CA THR A 252 9.01 7.52 -17.13
C THR A 252 8.51 8.20 -15.84
N MET A 253 7.96 9.41 -15.91
CA MET A 253 7.37 10.10 -14.75
C MET A 253 6.17 9.33 -14.19
N LEU A 254 5.25 8.87 -15.04
CA LEU A 254 4.11 8.05 -14.63
C LEU A 254 4.57 6.72 -14.02
N SER A 255 5.59 6.09 -14.61
CA SER A 255 6.19 4.86 -14.08
C SER A 255 6.82 5.08 -12.70
N PHE A 256 7.52 6.20 -12.50
CA PHE A 256 8.06 6.59 -11.20
C PHE A 256 6.96 6.79 -10.16
N ILE A 257 5.85 7.45 -10.53
CA ILE A 257 4.69 7.63 -9.65
C ILE A 257 4.01 6.28 -9.34
N CYS A 258 3.82 5.40 -10.32
CA CYS A 258 3.27 4.04 -10.13
C CYS A 258 4.15 3.22 -9.17
N ASN A 259 5.48 3.26 -9.31
CA ASN A 259 6.43 2.62 -8.37
C ASN A 259 6.40 3.23 -6.96
N THR A 260 6.22 4.55 -6.87
CA THR A 260 6.05 5.22 -5.57
C THR A 260 4.77 4.73 -4.92
N ALA A 261 3.65 4.76 -5.65
CA ALA A 261 2.34 4.33 -5.17
C ALA A 261 2.29 2.86 -4.75
N ASP A 262 3.01 1.96 -5.45
CA ASP A 262 3.07 0.52 -5.09
C ASP A 262 3.62 0.30 -3.68
N GLN A 263 4.53 1.17 -3.23
CA GLN A 263 4.93 1.26 -1.83
C GLN A 263 3.85 2.01 -1.06
N THR A 264 2.79 1.29 -0.68
CA THR A 264 1.55 1.85 -0.11
C THR A 264 1.76 2.77 1.10
N SER A 265 2.87 2.65 1.84
CA SER A 265 3.23 3.58 2.92
C SER A 265 3.56 5.01 2.44
N THR A 266 3.69 5.23 1.14
CA THR A 266 3.93 6.55 0.52
C THR A 266 2.66 7.23 0.03
N ILE A 267 1.50 6.54 0.04
CA ILE A 267 0.24 7.11 -0.46
C ILE A 267 -0.12 8.46 0.18
N PRO A 268 0.12 8.72 1.49
CA PRO A 268 -0.08 10.05 2.06
C PRO A 268 0.66 11.18 1.33
N ILE A 269 1.86 10.92 0.81
CA ILE A 269 2.66 11.89 0.05
C ILE A 269 2.01 12.19 -1.31
N LEU A 270 1.49 11.16 -1.98
CA LEU A 270 0.79 11.30 -3.26
C LEU A 270 -0.57 12.00 -3.09
N ILE A 271 -1.30 11.69 -2.00
CA ILE A 271 -2.53 12.41 -1.63
C ILE A 271 -2.22 13.88 -1.42
N TYR A 272 -1.18 14.20 -0.66
CA TYR A 272 -0.76 15.57 -0.40
C TYR A 272 -0.42 16.32 -1.70
N ALA A 273 0.29 15.67 -2.63
CA ALA A 273 0.61 16.21 -3.95
C ALA A 273 -0.60 16.27 -4.92
N ASN A 274 -1.80 15.90 -4.45
CA ASN A 274 -3.05 15.90 -5.21
C ASN A 274 -3.06 14.93 -6.41
N CYS A 275 -2.21 13.90 -6.37
CA CYS A 275 -2.09 12.87 -7.40
C CYS A 275 -3.40 12.09 -7.65
N PRO A 276 -4.17 11.64 -6.62
CA PRO A 276 -5.40 10.89 -6.88
C PRO A 276 -6.43 11.66 -7.72
N GLN A 277 -6.64 12.94 -7.39
CA GLN A 277 -7.55 13.81 -8.13
C GLN A 277 -7.06 14.02 -9.57
N ALA A 278 -5.77 14.26 -9.75
CA ALA A 278 -5.17 14.46 -11.07
C ALA A 278 -5.31 13.22 -11.95
N CYS A 279 -4.99 12.03 -11.44
CA CYS A 279 -5.12 10.77 -12.17
C CYS A 279 -6.58 10.47 -12.58
N LEU A 280 -7.56 10.75 -11.71
CA LEU A 280 -8.99 10.61 -12.05
C LEU A 280 -9.43 11.56 -13.17
N ARG A 281 -8.90 12.79 -13.22
CA ARG A 281 -9.15 13.70 -14.34
C ARG A 281 -8.49 13.20 -15.62
N TRP A 282 -7.23 12.76 -15.56
CA TRP A 282 -6.47 12.33 -16.73
C TRP A 282 -7.03 11.06 -17.36
N ILE A 283 -7.42 10.06 -16.56
CA ILE A 283 -7.97 8.80 -17.09
C ILE A 283 -9.30 9.01 -17.84
N SER A 284 -9.99 10.13 -17.59
CA SER A 284 -11.22 10.51 -18.27
C SER A 284 -10.99 11.19 -19.64
N LEU A 285 -9.73 11.47 -20.00
CA LEU A 285 -9.38 12.07 -21.29
C LEU A 285 -9.45 10.99 -22.37
N SER A 286 -10.07 11.28 -23.52
CA SER A 286 -10.33 10.31 -24.59
C SER A 286 -9.21 10.15 -25.63
N TYR A 287 -8.07 10.82 -25.41
CA TYR A 287 -6.99 10.96 -26.40
C TYR A 287 -5.62 10.50 -25.85
N LEU A 288 -5.62 9.74 -24.75
CA LEU A 288 -4.39 9.16 -24.22
C LEU A 288 -3.98 7.94 -25.02
N ASN A 289 -2.68 7.62 -25.00
CA ASN A 289 -2.21 6.35 -25.53
C ASN A 289 -2.42 5.22 -24.49
N ILE A 290 -2.24 3.96 -24.93
CA ILE A 290 -2.50 2.79 -24.09
C ILE A 290 -1.58 2.78 -22.85
N ASP A 291 -0.29 3.09 -23.01
CA ASP A 291 0.67 3.09 -21.90
C ASP A 291 0.32 4.13 -20.82
N GLU A 292 -0.20 5.29 -21.22
CA GLU A 292 -0.71 6.33 -20.33
C GLU A 292 -1.93 5.79 -19.56
N TYR A 293 -2.92 5.19 -20.22
CA TYR A 293 -4.07 4.59 -19.54
C TYR A 293 -3.65 3.48 -18.56
N CYS A 294 -2.73 2.58 -18.96
CA CYS A 294 -2.20 1.53 -18.11
C CYS A 294 -1.54 2.10 -16.85
N SER A 295 -0.73 3.14 -17.01
CA SER A 295 -0.04 3.78 -15.89
C SER A 295 -1.03 4.45 -14.94
N LEU A 296 -2.05 5.13 -15.47
CA LEU A 296 -3.06 5.81 -14.66
C LEU A 296 -3.91 4.83 -13.86
N ILE A 297 -4.37 3.73 -14.46
CA ILE A 297 -5.13 2.72 -13.72
C ILE A 297 -4.25 1.95 -12.72
N CYS A 298 -2.94 1.74 -13.00
CA CYS A 298 -1.97 1.26 -12.01
C CYS A 298 -1.94 2.19 -10.78
N ILE A 299 -1.73 3.49 -11.01
CA ILE A 299 -1.58 4.48 -9.93
C ILE A 299 -2.85 4.52 -9.09
N LEU A 300 -4.02 4.58 -9.73
CA LEU A 300 -5.31 4.57 -9.03
C LEU A 300 -5.52 3.29 -8.21
N HIS A 301 -5.16 2.13 -8.75
CA HIS A 301 -5.21 0.86 -8.03
C HIS A 301 -4.30 0.88 -6.79
N ASN A 302 -3.05 1.32 -6.95
CA ASN A 302 -2.09 1.39 -5.86
C ASN A 302 -2.52 2.36 -4.76
N ILE A 303 -3.13 3.50 -5.12
CA ILE A 303 -3.76 4.42 -4.16
C ILE A 303 -4.93 3.74 -3.44
N ALA A 304 -5.78 2.99 -4.15
CA ALA A 304 -6.93 2.28 -3.57
C ALA A 304 -6.55 1.15 -2.60
N ARG A 305 -5.28 0.70 -2.58
CA ARG A 305 -4.77 -0.27 -1.59
C ARG A 305 -4.55 0.35 -0.20
N HIS A 306 -4.60 1.68 -0.08
CA HIS A 306 -4.49 2.41 1.18
C HIS A 306 -5.83 3.00 1.61
N ASP A 307 -6.17 2.94 2.89
CA ASP A 307 -7.47 3.38 3.42
C ASP A 307 -7.70 4.89 3.17
N ASP A 308 -6.69 5.75 3.44
CA ASP A 308 -6.77 7.18 3.09
C ASP A 308 -6.92 7.41 1.58
N GLY A 309 -6.32 6.54 0.76
CA GLY A 309 -6.47 6.59 -0.70
C GLY A 309 -7.90 6.33 -1.12
N VAL A 310 -8.54 5.31 -0.56
CA VAL A 310 -9.97 5.00 -0.79
C VAL A 310 -10.87 6.18 -0.40
N ILE A 311 -10.62 6.82 0.75
CA ILE A 311 -11.39 7.99 1.20
C ILE A 311 -11.32 9.12 0.16
N ILE A 312 -10.12 9.44 -0.32
CA ILE A 312 -9.91 10.52 -1.30
C ILE A 312 -10.47 10.14 -2.67
N LEU A 313 -10.29 8.90 -3.12
CA LEU A 313 -10.85 8.43 -4.39
C LEU A 313 -12.39 8.50 -4.40
N ASN A 314 -13.04 8.09 -3.30
CA ASN A 314 -14.49 8.17 -3.16
C ASN A 314 -15.00 9.62 -3.10
N LYS A 315 -14.24 10.53 -2.46
CA LYS A 315 -14.53 11.97 -2.48
C LYS A 315 -14.62 12.54 -3.90
N TYR A 316 -13.89 11.96 -4.86
CA TYR A 316 -13.85 12.40 -6.25
C TYR A 316 -14.59 11.45 -7.22
N GLU A 317 -15.63 10.73 -6.74
CA GLU A 317 -16.51 9.88 -7.56
C GLU A 317 -15.77 8.80 -8.38
N CYS A 318 -14.66 8.24 -7.85
CA CYS A 318 -13.81 7.27 -8.55
C CYS A 318 -14.60 6.12 -9.21
N ALA A 319 -15.55 5.52 -8.50
CA ALA A 319 -16.35 4.40 -9.03
C ALA A 319 -17.14 4.78 -10.30
N LYS A 320 -17.65 6.01 -10.39
CA LYS A 320 -18.36 6.50 -11.58
C LYS A 320 -17.38 6.71 -12.74
N ILE A 321 -16.27 7.39 -12.49
CA ILE A 321 -15.22 7.65 -13.48
C ILE A 321 -14.68 6.33 -14.05
N LEU A 322 -14.43 5.33 -13.20
CA LEU A 322 -13.95 4.03 -13.65
C LEU A 322 -14.98 3.29 -14.53
N ARG A 323 -16.28 3.39 -14.23
CA ARG A 323 -17.33 2.80 -15.09
C ARG A 323 -17.37 3.46 -16.47
N GLU A 324 -17.18 4.77 -16.55
CA GLU A 324 -17.05 5.49 -17.82
C GLU A 324 -15.80 5.06 -18.58
N PHE A 325 -14.65 4.95 -17.88
CA PHE A 325 -13.40 4.42 -18.45
C PHE A 325 -13.59 3.01 -19.02
N LYS A 326 -14.26 2.10 -18.29
CA LYS A 326 -14.54 0.74 -18.77
C LYS A 326 -15.32 0.77 -20.08
N SER A 327 -16.39 1.57 -20.15
CA SER A 327 -17.21 1.67 -21.37
C SER A 327 -16.45 2.22 -22.57
N GLN A 328 -15.47 3.11 -22.35
CA GLN A 328 -14.68 3.74 -23.41
C GLN A 328 -13.51 2.86 -23.86
N MET A 329 -12.83 2.21 -22.91
CA MET A 329 -11.54 1.57 -23.14
C MET A 329 -11.56 0.04 -23.08
N LEU A 330 -12.40 -0.56 -22.24
CA LEU A 330 -12.37 -2.00 -21.95
C LEU A 330 -13.51 -2.79 -22.61
N ASP A 331 -14.66 -2.17 -22.84
CA ASP A 331 -15.85 -2.77 -23.46
C ASP A 331 -15.87 -2.59 -25.00
N GLY A 332 -14.87 -1.90 -25.58
CA GLY A 332 -14.74 -1.71 -27.03
C GLY A 332 -14.32 -2.98 -27.79
N LYS A 333 -14.81 -3.15 -29.03
CA LYS A 333 -14.57 -4.29 -29.96
C LYS A 333 -13.11 -4.48 -30.43
N LEU A 334 -12.11 -4.19 -29.62
CA LEU A 334 -10.69 -4.34 -29.97
C LEU A 334 -10.01 -5.57 -29.36
N ASP A 335 -10.77 -6.49 -28.74
CA ASP A 335 -10.27 -7.79 -28.26
C ASP A 335 -9.56 -8.63 -29.36
N PHE A 336 -9.65 -8.26 -30.64
CA PHE A 336 -9.08 -9.00 -31.78
C PHE A 336 -7.79 -8.44 -32.40
N ILE A 337 -7.32 -7.24 -32.06
CA ILE A 337 -6.29 -6.54 -32.89
C ILE A 337 -4.99 -6.17 -32.13
N ILE A 338 -4.95 -6.13 -30.79
CA ILE A 338 -3.79 -5.63 -30.03
C ILE A 338 -3.46 -6.58 -28.86
N ASP A 339 -2.18 -6.61 -28.43
CA ASP A 339 -1.62 -7.41 -27.33
C ASP A 339 -2.62 -7.64 -26.17
N ASN A 340 -3.23 -8.83 -26.18
CA ASN A 340 -4.29 -9.25 -25.26
C ASN A 340 -3.87 -9.11 -23.78
N LYS A 341 -2.57 -9.15 -23.50
CA LYS A 341 -2.05 -9.09 -22.15
C LYS A 341 -2.26 -7.72 -21.50
N ILE A 342 -1.93 -6.63 -22.18
CA ILE A 342 -2.02 -5.28 -21.62
C ILE A 342 -3.48 -4.94 -21.25
N TYR A 343 -4.43 -5.31 -22.12
CA TYR A 343 -5.85 -5.14 -21.84
C TYR A 343 -6.33 -6.04 -20.69
N THR A 344 -5.81 -7.26 -20.60
CA THR A 344 -6.08 -8.15 -19.46
C THR A 344 -5.61 -7.53 -18.16
N ASP A 345 -4.40 -6.97 -18.12
CA ASP A 345 -3.84 -6.34 -16.93
C ASP A 345 -4.66 -5.10 -16.50
N MET A 346 -5.05 -4.24 -17.45
CA MET A 346 -5.95 -3.11 -17.17
C MET A 346 -7.31 -3.57 -16.64
N ARG A 347 -7.86 -4.66 -17.18
CA ARG A 347 -9.15 -5.22 -16.77
C ARG A 347 -9.07 -5.76 -15.33
N VAL A 348 -7.97 -6.42 -14.97
CA VAL A 348 -7.69 -6.84 -13.58
C VAL A 348 -7.62 -5.64 -12.64
N LEU A 349 -6.81 -4.63 -12.99
CA LEU A 349 -6.66 -3.40 -12.20
C LEU A 349 -8.00 -2.67 -12.02
N TYR A 350 -8.82 -2.59 -13.08
CA TYR A 350 -10.16 -2.02 -13.01
C TYR A 350 -11.04 -2.73 -11.98
N TYR A 351 -11.18 -4.05 -12.06
CA TYR A 351 -12.05 -4.80 -11.16
C TYR A 351 -11.55 -4.79 -9.71
N MET A 352 -10.24 -4.87 -9.50
CA MET A 352 -9.64 -4.76 -8.17
C MET A 352 -9.86 -3.38 -7.56
N THR A 353 -9.62 -2.32 -8.34
CA THR A 353 -9.80 -0.93 -7.87
C THR A 353 -11.25 -0.66 -7.53
N LEU A 354 -12.18 -1.05 -8.41
CA LEU A 354 -13.61 -0.88 -8.18
C LEU A 354 -14.07 -1.64 -6.92
N ALA A 355 -13.60 -2.87 -6.73
CA ALA A 355 -13.90 -3.66 -5.53
C ALA A 355 -13.34 -3.03 -4.24
N LEU A 356 -12.20 -2.33 -4.30
CA LEU A 356 -11.63 -1.63 -3.13
C LEU A 356 -12.41 -0.37 -2.77
N VAL A 357 -12.85 0.42 -3.76
CA VAL A 357 -13.50 1.72 -3.52
C VAL A 357 -14.99 1.62 -3.17
N LEU A 358 -15.72 0.66 -3.75
CA LEU A 358 -17.15 0.48 -3.46
C LEU A 358 -17.38 -0.01 -2.03
N ASP A 359 -18.49 0.35 -1.41
CA ASP A 359 -18.88 -0.23 -0.13
C ASP A 359 -19.65 -1.57 -0.28
N SER A 360 -19.96 -2.24 0.84
CA SER A 360 -20.67 -3.53 0.79
C SER A 360 -22.11 -3.45 0.29
N ASP A 361 -22.76 -2.29 0.39
CA ASP A 361 -24.14 -2.12 -0.06
C ASP A 361 -24.17 -1.82 -1.56
N GLU A 362 -23.23 -1.01 -2.06
CA GLU A 362 -23.03 -0.78 -3.48
C GLU A 362 -22.68 -2.07 -4.21
N LEU A 363 -21.79 -2.91 -3.64
CA LEU A 363 -21.43 -4.22 -4.22
C LEU A 363 -22.59 -5.23 -4.28
N ARG A 364 -23.70 -4.99 -3.56
CA ARG A 364 -24.90 -5.84 -3.64
C ARG A 364 -25.84 -5.45 -4.78
N GLY A 365 -25.80 -4.21 -5.26
CA GLY A 365 -26.73 -3.69 -6.26
C GLY A 365 -26.40 -4.19 -7.67
N ASP A 366 -27.39 -4.64 -8.43
CA ASP A 366 -27.33 -5.05 -9.84
C ASP A 366 -26.42 -6.24 -10.23
N SER A 367 -26.71 -6.83 -11.40
CA SER A 367 -26.00 -7.99 -11.94
C SER A 367 -24.51 -7.72 -12.20
N VAL A 368 -24.15 -6.48 -12.54
CA VAL A 368 -22.78 -6.05 -12.86
C VAL A 368 -21.81 -6.27 -11.69
N ASN A 369 -22.26 -6.15 -10.44
CA ASN A 369 -21.38 -6.33 -9.29
C ASN A 369 -21.09 -7.81 -8.97
N ASN A 370 -21.98 -8.72 -9.38
CA ASN A 370 -21.69 -10.15 -9.36
C ASN A 370 -20.60 -10.52 -10.37
N ASP A 371 -20.48 -9.78 -11.48
CA ASP A 371 -19.41 -9.97 -12.46
C ASP A 371 -18.05 -9.61 -11.86
N ILE A 372 -17.98 -8.55 -11.02
CA ILE A 372 -16.74 -8.16 -10.31
C ILE A 372 -16.26 -9.32 -9.43
N ILE A 373 -17.14 -9.84 -8.57
CA ILE A 373 -16.77 -10.91 -7.63
C ILE A 373 -16.40 -12.18 -8.40
N SER A 374 -17.22 -12.58 -9.38
CA SER A 374 -16.95 -13.76 -10.22
C SER A 374 -15.61 -13.67 -10.94
N TYR A 375 -15.32 -12.51 -11.53
CA TYR A 375 -14.07 -12.27 -12.24
C TYR A 375 -12.88 -12.38 -11.27
N LEU A 376 -12.93 -11.69 -10.12
CA LEU A 376 -11.87 -11.74 -9.09
C LEU A 376 -11.63 -13.16 -8.57
N LEU A 377 -12.68 -13.96 -8.35
CA LEU A 377 -12.55 -15.35 -7.96
C LEU A 377 -11.88 -16.18 -9.06
N SER A 378 -12.30 -16.01 -10.32
CA SER A 378 -11.74 -16.77 -11.45
C SER A 378 -10.22 -16.56 -11.60
N ILE A 379 -9.76 -15.30 -11.50
CA ILE A 379 -8.33 -14.97 -11.61
C ILE A 379 -7.56 -15.39 -10.35
N THR A 380 -8.19 -15.39 -9.17
CA THR A 380 -7.58 -15.92 -7.93
C THR A 380 -7.34 -17.43 -8.04
N ILE A 381 -8.31 -18.18 -8.57
CA ILE A 381 -8.18 -19.62 -8.81
C ILE A 381 -7.09 -19.87 -9.86
N ALA A 382 -7.04 -19.08 -10.93
CA ALA A 382 -5.98 -19.17 -11.93
C ALA A 382 -4.59 -18.90 -11.33
N ALA A 383 -4.45 -17.84 -10.53
CA ALA A 383 -3.21 -17.53 -9.81
C ALA A 383 -2.78 -18.68 -8.90
N SER A 384 -3.71 -19.32 -8.18
CA SER A 384 -3.38 -20.42 -7.26
C SER A 384 -2.83 -21.69 -7.94
N LYS A 385 -3.12 -21.85 -9.24
CA LYS A 385 -2.63 -22.97 -10.06
C LYS A 385 -1.26 -22.68 -10.67
N SER A 386 -0.85 -21.42 -10.71
CA SER A 386 0.47 -21.00 -11.18
C SER A 386 1.55 -21.34 -10.17
N TRP A 387 2.70 -21.84 -10.64
CA TRP A 387 3.85 -22.17 -9.80
C TRP A 387 4.44 -20.95 -9.06
N LYS A 388 4.23 -19.75 -9.62
CA LYS A 388 4.64 -18.46 -9.05
C LYS A 388 3.55 -17.77 -8.24
N PHE A 389 2.37 -18.40 -8.10
CA PHE A 389 1.18 -17.79 -7.50
C PHE A 389 0.81 -16.45 -8.13
N ARG A 390 0.86 -16.37 -9.46
CA ARG A 390 0.55 -15.16 -10.23
C ARG A 390 -0.49 -15.43 -11.30
N TYR A 391 -1.36 -14.44 -11.50
CA TYR A 391 -2.15 -14.28 -12.71
C TYR A 391 -1.59 -13.06 -13.45
N GLU A 392 -1.07 -13.27 -14.66
CA GLU A 392 -0.27 -12.26 -15.35
C GLU A 392 0.82 -11.65 -14.45
N VAL A 393 0.81 -10.33 -14.29
CA VAL A 393 1.76 -9.59 -13.45
C VAL A 393 1.38 -9.59 -11.97
N PHE A 394 0.16 -9.97 -11.60
CA PHE A 394 -0.39 -9.83 -10.25
C PHE A 394 -0.09 -11.03 -9.38
N HIS A 395 0.47 -10.79 -8.20
CA HIS A 395 0.65 -11.84 -7.21
C HIS A 395 -0.68 -12.13 -6.48
N ILE A 396 -0.90 -13.39 -6.11
CA ILE A 396 -2.15 -13.82 -5.46
C ILE A 396 -2.46 -13.03 -4.17
N SER A 397 -1.43 -12.50 -3.50
CA SER A 397 -1.60 -11.63 -2.33
C SER A 397 -2.48 -10.43 -2.61
N GLU A 398 -2.33 -9.79 -3.78
CA GLU A 398 -3.05 -8.57 -4.12
C GLU A 398 -4.54 -8.89 -4.31
N LEU A 399 -4.83 -9.99 -5.01
CA LEU A 399 -6.19 -10.52 -5.19
C LEU A 399 -6.85 -10.90 -3.85
N LEU A 400 -6.10 -11.59 -2.99
CA LEU A 400 -6.59 -12.02 -1.67
C LEU A 400 -6.85 -10.85 -0.73
N ILE A 401 -6.07 -9.76 -0.80
CA ILE A 401 -6.35 -8.54 -0.02
C ILE A 401 -7.66 -7.90 -0.46
N VAL A 402 -7.95 -7.86 -1.77
CA VAL A 402 -9.24 -7.39 -2.29
C VAL A 402 -10.37 -8.31 -1.81
N LEU A 403 -10.25 -9.62 -1.99
CA LEU A 403 -11.25 -10.60 -1.52
C LEU A 403 -11.48 -10.51 0.00
N MET A 404 -10.42 -10.31 0.78
CA MET A 404 -10.52 -10.10 2.23
C MET A 404 -11.42 -8.91 2.58
N LYS A 405 -11.31 -7.81 1.84
CA LYS A 405 -12.18 -6.64 2.02
C LYS A 405 -13.64 -6.96 1.67
N LEU A 406 -13.88 -7.83 0.69
CA LEU A 406 -15.23 -8.27 0.28
C LEU A 406 -15.86 -9.24 1.30
N CYS A 407 -15.04 -10.07 1.94
CA CYS A 407 -15.43 -11.04 2.97
C CYS A 407 -15.79 -10.40 4.33
N VAL A 408 -16.53 -9.29 4.34
CA VAL A 408 -17.13 -8.69 5.55
C VAL A 408 -18.64 -8.94 5.59
N ASN A 409 -19.23 -9.19 4.42
CA ASN A 409 -20.67 -9.30 4.24
C ASN A 409 -21.09 -10.76 4.05
N ASP A 410 -22.07 -11.22 4.84
CA ASP A 410 -22.52 -12.63 4.80
C ASP A 410 -23.08 -13.04 3.42
N VAL A 411 -23.75 -12.14 2.70
CA VAL A 411 -24.28 -12.43 1.36
C VAL A 411 -23.15 -12.64 0.35
N ILE A 412 -22.13 -11.78 0.41
CA ILE A 412 -20.96 -11.88 -0.46
C ILE A 412 -20.14 -13.12 -0.11
N ILE A 413 -19.96 -13.42 1.19
CA ILE A 413 -19.27 -14.63 1.65
C ILE A 413 -20.00 -15.88 1.13
N ASP A 414 -21.31 -15.98 1.28
CA ASP A 414 -22.07 -17.13 0.78
C ASP A 414 -22.00 -17.22 -0.76
N TYR A 415 -22.02 -16.11 -1.48
CA TYR A 415 -21.80 -16.09 -2.94
C TYR A 415 -20.42 -16.63 -3.33
N ILE A 416 -19.36 -16.14 -2.66
CA ILE A 416 -17.98 -16.60 -2.87
C ILE A 416 -17.88 -18.10 -2.60
N LEU A 417 -18.41 -18.55 -1.47
CA LEU A 417 -18.28 -19.95 -1.03
C LEU A 417 -19.17 -20.94 -1.78
N ARG A 418 -20.14 -20.45 -2.57
CA ARG A 418 -20.88 -21.29 -3.54
C ARG A 418 -20.06 -21.59 -4.80
N HIS A 419 -19.00 -20.81 -5.09
CA HIS A 419 -18.09 -21.10 -6.19
C HIS A 419 -17.17 -22.29 -5.82
N ASN A 420 -17.20 -23.32 -6.66
CA ASN A 420 -16.51 -24.61 -6.54
C ASN A 420 -15.22 -24.59 -5.70
N GLU A 421 -15.26 -25.30 -4.56
CA GLU A 421 -14.09 -25.65 -3.74
C GLU A 421 -13.23 -24.46 -3.27
N ILE A 422 -13.72 -23.21 -3.35
CA ILE A 422 -12.89 -22.04 -3.05
C ILE A 422 -12.34 -22.06 -1.60
N LEU A 423 -13.12 -22.60 -0.65
CA LEU A 423 -12.66 -22.77 0.73
C LEU A 423 -11.49 -23.75 0.81
N THR A 424 -11.58 -24.88 0.10
CA THR A 424 -10.48 -25.85 0.00
C THR A 424 -9.25 -25.22 -0.67
N ILE A 425 -9.45 -24.39 -1.70
CA ILE A 425 -8.36 -23.63 -2.35
C ILE A 425 -7.71 -22.66 -1.36
N PHE A 426 -8.49 -21.89 -0.59
CA PHE A 426 -7.96 -20.99 0.43
C PHE A 426 -7.14 -21.72 1.49
N CYS A 427 -7.64 -22.84 2.01
CA CYS A 427 -6.91 -23.68 2.96
C CYS A 427 -5.61 -24.22 2.35
N THR A 428 -5.65 -24.69 1.10
CA THR A 428 -4.48 -25.23 0.38
C THR A 428 -3.42 -24.16 0.15
N ILE A 429 -3.81 -22.95 -0.25
CA ILE A 429 -2.86 -21.84 -0.44
C ILE A 429 -2.23 -21.47 0.91
N LEU A 430 -3.03 -21.36 1.96
CA LEU A 430 -2.53 -21.02 3.29
C LEU A 430 -1.49 -22.05 3.76
N ASP A 431 -1.77 -23.34 3.58
CA ASP A 431 -0.84 -24.41 3.90
C ASP A 431 0.49 -24.27 3.13
N LYS A 432 0.41 -24.07 1.80
CA LYS A 432 1.59 -23.88 0.94
C LYS A 432 2.44 -22.69 1.41
N PHE A 433 1.82 -21.54 1.68
CA PHE A 433 2.56 -20.36 2.13
C PHE A 433 3.14 -20.52 3.53
N LEU A 434 2.45 -21.18 4.47
CA LEU A 434 3.02 -21.53 5.77
C LEU A 434 4.27 -22.42 5.60
N THR A 435 4.24 -23.35 4.64
CA THR A 435 5.40 -24.20 4.31
C THR A 435 6.55 -23.41 3.68
N ILE A 436 6.24 -22.52 2.72
CA ILE A 436 7.23 -21.65 2.07
C ILE A 436 7.93 -20.77 3.11
N VAL A 437 7.17 -20.09 3.97
CA VAL A 437 7.71 -19.14 4.93
C VAL A 437 8.51 -19.81 6.04
N ASN A 438 8.16 -21.04 6.44
CA ASN A 438 8.96 -21.81 7.40
C ASN A 438 10.41 -22.05 6.93
N ASN A 439 10.67 -21.98 5.63
CA ASN A 439 12.00 -22.15 5.04
C ASN A 439 12.72 -20.81 4.78
N LYS A 440 12.10 -19.66 5.11
CA LYS A 440 12.64 -18.32 4.87
C LYS A 440 13.04 -17.60 6.17
N LYS A 441 13.98 -16.65 6.06
CA LYS A 441 14.43 -15.76 7.14
C LYS A 441 14.04 -14.30 6.89
N ALA A 442 14.03 -13.51 7.96
CA ALA A 442 13.84 -12.06 7.87
C ALA A 442 14.97 -11.45 7.02
N GLY A 443 14.61 -10.92 5.85
CA GLY A 443 15.55 -10.39 4.86
C GLY A 443 15.49 -11.10 3.51
N ASP A 444 14.92 -12.31 3.45
CA ASP A 444 14.78 -13.05 2.19
C ASP A 444 13.84 -12.34 1.21
N ASP A 445 14.17 -12.44 -0.07
CA ASP A 445 13.36 -11.84 -1.13
C ASP A 445 11.94 -12.42 -1.16
N GLY A 446 10.96 -11.51 -1.31
CA GLY A 446 9.54 -11.86 -1.37
C GLY A 446 8.90 -12.26 -0.04
N ILE A 447 9.64 -12.41 1.07
CA ILE A 447 9.06 -12.89 2.34
C ILE A 447 7.92 -11.98 2.85
N GLY A 448 8.00 -10.67 2.64
CA GLY A 448 6.93 -9.75 3.01
C GLY A 448 5.62 -10.03 2.28
N ILE A 449 5.69 -10.32 0.98
CA ILE A 449 4.53 -10.67 0.16
C ILE A 449 3.94 -12.01 0.60
N ASP A 450 4.79 -12.98 0.96
CA ASP A 450 4.34 -14.28 1.47
C ASP A 450 3.61 -14.15 2.82
N VAL A 451 4.14 -13.35 3.75
CA VAL A 451 3.51 -13.08 5.05
C VAL A 451 2.18 -12.34 4.85
N LEU A 452 2.11 -11.35 3.96
CA LEU A 452 0.85 -10.66 3.62
C LEU A 452 -0.19 -11.63 3.04
N THR A 453 0.23 -12.60 2.24
CA THR A 453 -0.64 -13.66 1.69
C THR A 453 -1.27 -14.48 2.82
N ILE A 454 -0.46 -14.92 3.79
CA ILE A 454 -0.92 -15.65 4.98
C ILE A 454 -1.91 -14.80 5.79
N MET A 455 -1.59 -13.51 6.01
CA MET A 455 -2.45 -12.61 6.77
C MET A 455 -3.81 -12.38 6.10
N ALA A 456 -3.83 -12.18 4.78
CA ALA A 456 -5.06 -12.00 4.03
C ALA A 456 -5.95 -13.27 4.10
N LEU A 457 -5.36 -14.45 3.89
CA LEU A 457 -6.08 -15.73 3.98
C LEU A 457 -6.61 -16.00 5.38
N ALA A 458 -5.78 -15.80 6.41
CA ALA A 458 -6.20 -15.98 7.79
C ALA A 458 -7.39 -15.06 8.12
N ASN A 459 -7.36 -13.80 7.68
CA ASN A 459 -8.46 -12.86 7.83
C ASN A 459 -9.72 -13.30 7.06
N ILE A 460 -9.58 -13.87 5.86
CA ILE A 460 -10.70 -14.45 5.10
C ILE A 460 -11.30 -15.62 5.91
N LEU A 461 -10.48 -16.56 6.39
CA LEU A 461 -10.94 -17.72 7.17
C LEU A 461 -11.65 -17.32 8.47
N TRP A 462 -11.21 -16.27 9.16
CA TRP A 462 -11.95 -15.73 10.31
C TRP A 462 -13.33 -15.21 9.91
N SER A 463 -13.45 -14.58 8.75
CA SER A 463 -14.75 -14.11 8.26
C SER A 463 -15.69 -15.29 7.94
N ILE A 464 -15.13 -16.37 7.39
CA ILE A 464 -15.85 -17.60 7.07
C ILE A 464 -16.26 -18.34 8.36
N SER A 465 -15.46 -18.30 9.44
CA SER A 465 -15.78 -19.00 10.69
C SER A 465 -17.05 -18.50 11.38
N PHE A 466 -17.50 -17.27 11.08
CA PHE A 466 -18.80 -16.77 11.51
C PHE A 466 -19.99 -17.49 10.85
N GLN A 467 -19.78 -18.17 9.71
CA GLN A 467 -20.85 -18.83 8.96
C GLN A 467 -21.06 -20.26 9.45
N ASN A 468 -22.19 -20.51 10.13
CA ASN A 468 -22.53 -21.83 10.68
C ASN A 468 -22.40 -22.96 9.64
N ARG A 469 -22.81 -22.70 8.40
CA ARG A 469 -22.75 -23.65 7.28
C ARG A 469 -21.35 -24.20 7.00
N TYR A 470 -20.31 -23.37 7.17
CA TYR A 470 -18.93 -23.69 6.76
C TYR A 470 -18.01 -24.06 7.93
N ARG A 471 -18.49 -23.94 9.18
CA ARG A 471 -17.71 -24.30 10.38
C ARG A 471 -17.23 -25.75 10.36
N ASN A 472 -18.09 -26.69 9.98
CA ASN A 472 -17.72 -28.11 9.92
C ASN A 472 -16.57 -28.38 8.93
N GLU A 473 -16.52 -27.65 7.83
CA GLU A 473 -15.44 -27.77 6.84
C GLU A 473 -14.13 -27.17 7.36
N LEU A 474 -14.20 -26.05 8.10
CA LEU A 474 -13.05 -25.49 8.80
C LEU A 474 -12.54 -26.40 9.92
N ILE A 475 -13.43 -27.06 10.66
CA ILE A 475 -13.05 -28.05 11.71
C ILE A 475 -12.27 -29.22 11.10
N LYS A 476 -12.61 -29.67 9.88
CA LYS A 476 -11.80 -30.69 9.17
C LYS A 476 -10.36 -30.23 8.92
N ASN A 477 -10.12 -28.91 8.88
CA ASN A 477 -8.82 -28.29 8.66
C ASN A 477 -8.19 -27.75 9.96
N ILE A 478 -8.56 -28.28 11.13
CA ILE A 478 -8.11 -27.71 12.42
C ILE A 478 -6.57 -27.73 12.62
N GLU A 479 -5.87 -28.69 12.04
CA GLU A 479 -4.40 -28.76 12.09
C GLU A 479 -3.76 -27.59 11.31
N LEU A 480 -4.41 -27.09 10.27
CA LEU A 480 -3.96 -25.90 9.54
C LEU A 480 -4.00 -24.66 10.44
N ILE A 481 -5.05 -24.52 11.27
CA ILE A 481 -5.17 -23.43 12.24
C ILE A 481 -4.06 -23.51 13.29
N LYS A 482 -3.76 -24.71 13.81
CA LYS A 482 -2.62 -24.91 14.73
C LYS A 482 -1.26 -24.57 14.10
N ARG A 483 -1.09 -24.82 12.80
CA ARG A 483 0.13 -24.41 12.07
C ARG A 483 0.22 -22.89 11.92
N LEU A 484 -0.90 -22.22 11.69
CA LEU A 484 -0.97 -20.76 11.70
C LEU A 484 -0.56 -20.17 13.07
N GLU A 485 -0.95 -20.82 14.18
CA GLU A 485 -0.51 -20.46 15.53
C GLU A 485 1.00 -20.60 15.72
N LYS A 486 1.55 -21.75 15.33
CA LYS A 486 3.00 -21.99 15.37
C LYS A 486 3.75 -20.92 14.57
N PHE A 487 3.24 -20.57 13.39
CA PHE A 487 3.80 -19.51 12.56
C PHE A 487 3.74 -18.14 13.25
N HIS A 488 2.60 -17.77 13.85
CA HIS A 488 2.48 -16.53 14.63
C HIS A 488 3.50 -16.46 15.79
N ALA A 489 3.71 -17.58 16.50
CA ALA A 489 4.63 -17.67 17.63
C ALA A 489 6.11 -17.42 17.25
N THR A 490 6.49 -17.53 15.97
CA THR A 490 7.86 -17.22 15.51
C THR A 490 8.23 -15.74 15.64
N GLY A 491 7.24 -14.85 15.74
CA GLY A 491 7.44 -13.39 15.71
C GLY A 491 7.92 -12.85 14.36
N LEU A 492 8.06 -13.69 13.34
CA LEU A 492 8.48 -13.31 11.99
C LEU A 492 7.51 -12.29 11.34
N PRO A 493 6.16 -12.44 11.44
CA PRO A 493 5.25 -11.49 10.81
C PRO A 493 5.47 -10.04 11.26
N GLY A 494 5.62 -9.81 12.56
CA GLY A 494 5.86 -8.48 13.12
C GLY A 494 7.18 -7.87 12.66
N LYS A 495 8.24 -8.69 12.55
CA LYS A 495 9.56 -8.24 12.06
C LYS A 495 9.53 -7.86 10.58
N VAL A 496 8.89 -8.67 9.75
CA VAL A 496 8.86 -8.49 8.30
C VAL A 496 7.94 -7.33 7.90
N LEU A 497 6.84 -7.13 8.62
CA LEU A 497 5.81 -6.13 8.27
C LEU A 497 5.93 -4.81 9.02
N ALA A 498 6.98 -4.60 9.84
CA ALA A 498 7.13 -3.40 10.66
C ALA A 498 7.03 -2.07 9.89
N ASN A 499 7.48 -2.05 8.63
CA ASN A 499 7.45 -0.87 7.75
C ASN A 499 6.47 -1.02 6.58
N SER A 500 5.60 -2.04 6.62
CA SER A 500 4.58 -2.27 5.61
C SER A 500 3.29 -1.59 6.03
N TYR A 501 2.58 -0.98 5.08
CA TYR A 501 1.21 -0.58 5.33
C TYR A 501 0.32 -1.82 5.47
N ILE A 502 -0.45 -1.88 6.55
CA ILE A 502 -1.44 -2.92 6.79
C ILE A 502 -2.81 -2.24 6.74
N PRO A 503 -3.71 -2.63 5.81
CA PRO A 503 -5.05 -2.05 5.75
C PRO A 503 -5.75 -2.13 7.11
N HIS A 504 -6.48 -1.10 7.52
CA HIS A 504 -7.13 -1.03 8.83
C HIS A 504 -8.10 -2.20 9.09
N ARG A 505 -8.66 -2.77 8.02
CA ARG A 505 -9.57 -3.94 8.06
C ARG A 505 -8.86 -5.28 8.21
N MET A 506 -7.54 -5.32 8.01
CA MET A 506 -6.73 -6.53 8.19
C MET A 506 -6.34 -6.64 9.65
N SER A 507 -7.01 -7.54 10.37
CA SER A 507 -6.73 -7.78 11.77
C SER A 507 -5.40 -8.52 11.96
N SER A 508 -4.75 -8.29 13.10
CA SER A 508 -3.53 -8.99 13.48
C SER A 508 -3.74 -10.51 13.58
N LEU A 509 -2.69 -11.29 13.34
CA LEU A 509 -2.77 -12.75 13.43
C LEU A 509 -3.23 -13.23 14.81
N THR A 510 -2.81 -12.57 15.89
CA THR A 510 -3.28 -12.87 17.25
C THR A 510 -4.81 -12.80 17.35
N LYS A 511 -5.41 -11.71 16.86
CA LYS A 511 -6.87 -11.52 16.90
C LYS A 511 -7.59 -12.52 15.99
N VAL A 512 -7.02 -12.77 14.80
CA VAL A 512 -7.56 -13.69 13.80
C VAL A 512 -7.60 -15.12 14.32
N ILE A 513 -6.49 -15.62 14.86
CA ILE A 513 -6.39 -16.97 15.42
C ILE A 513 -7.41 -17.16 16.54
N HIS A 514 -7.43 -16.25 17.52
CA HIS A 514 -8.36 -16.31 18.65
C HIS A 514 -9.81 -16.30 18.17
N GLY A 515 -10.16 -15.38 17.26
CA GLY A 515 -11.51 -15.28 16.71
C GLY A 515 -11.93 -16.50 15.90
N ILE A 516 -11.00 -17.18 15.21
CA ILE A 516 -11.29 -18.47 14.55
C ILE A 516 -11.63 -19.52 15.61
N TRP A 517 -10.80 -19.68 16.65
CA TRP A 517 -11.03 -20.68 17.69
C TRP A 517 -12.33 -20.50 18.43
N GLU A 518 -12.65 -19.26 18.83
CA GLU A 518 -13.91 -18.94 19.50
C GLU A 518 -15.13 -19.28 18.62
N ASN A 519 -15.01 -19.13 17.30
CA ASN A 519 -16.10 -19.47 16.38
C ASN A 519 -16.22 -20.97 16.09
N LEU A 520 -15.11 -21.73 16.08
CA LEU A 520 -15.11 -23.17 15.79
C LEU A 520 -15.39 -24.03 17.02
N SER A 521 -14.91 -23.58 18.17
CA SER A 521 -15.08 -24.22 19.47
C SER A 521 -15.60 -23.17 20.45
N PRO A 522 -16.82 -22.64 20.27
CA PRO A 522 -17.41 -21.73 21.25
C PRO A 522 -17.36 -22.44 22.59
N SER A 523 -16.57 -21.90 23.52
CA SER A 523 -15.96 -22.64 24.62
C SER A 523 -16.90 -23.70 25.19
N VAL A 524 -16.59 -24.99 24.98
CA VAL A 524 -17.27 -26.09 25.68
C VAL A 524 -16.93 -25.92 27.15
N LYS A 525 -17.87 -25.32 27.90
CA LYS A 525 -17.80 -25.12 29.36
C LYS A 525 -16.47 -24.50 29.83
N ARG A 526 -16.31 -23.18 29.67
CA ARG A 526 -15.77 -22.43 30.81
C ARG A 526 -16.82 -22.62 31.89
N VAL A 527 -16.58 -23.57 32.79
CA VAL A 527 -17.39 -23.77 33.99
C VAL A 527 -17.52 -22.38 34.58
N ILE A 528 -18.73 -21.82 34.51
CA ILE A 528 -19.13 -20.73 35.36
C ILE A 528 -18.86 -21.33 36.75
N LYS A 529 -17.73 -20.94 37.36
CA LYS A 529 -17.69 -20.91 38.81
C LYS A 529 -18.79 -19.91 39.12
N SER A 530 -19.99 -20.44 39.32
CA SER A 530 -21.00 -19.80 40.11
C SER A 530 -20.33 -19.70 41.48
N SER A 531 -19.54 -18.65 41.65
CA SER A 531 -19.56 -17.99 42.93
C SER A 531 -21.00 -17.56 43.07
N THR A 532 -21.78 -18.43 43.71
CA THR A 532 -22.90 -18.04 44.55
C THR A 532 -22.33 -17.08 45.60
N SER A 533 -21.97 -15.88 45.13
CA SER A 533 -21.99 -14.70 45.96
C SER A 533 -23.45 -14.29 45.92
N SER A 534 -24.11 -14.67 47.01
CA SER A 534 -25.30 -14.04 47.55
C SER A 534 -25.67 -12.72 46.87
N SER A 535 -26.92 -12.68 46.43
CA SER A 535 -27.76 -11.48 46.31
C SER A 535 -27.42 -10.46 47.41
N SER A 536 -26.52 -9.55 47.09
CA SER A 536 -26.19 -8.37 47.89
C SER A 536 -26.41 -7.17 46.98
N ASN A 537 -27.17 -6.20 47.49
CA ASN A 537 -27.51 -4.94 46.83
C ASN A 537 -26.31 -4.32 46.11
N ARG A 538 -26.15 -4.57 44.79
CA ARG A 538 -25.23 -3.78 43.97
C ARG A 538 -25.92 -2.44 43.68
N SER A 539 -25.53 -1.42 44.43
CA SER A 539 -25.92 -0.03 44.18
C SER A 539 -25.33 0.54 42.88
N VAL A 540 -24.34 -0.15 42.31
CA VAL A 540 -23.64 0.25 41.08
C VAL A 540 -23.91 -0.75 39.97
N GLN A 541 -24.45 -0.29 38.85
CA GLN A 541 -24.66 -1.07 37.63
C GLN A 541 -23.39 -1.02 36.77
N SER A 542 -22.90 -2.18 36.35
CA SER A 542 -21.72 -2.32 35.51
C SER A 542 -22.10 -2.28 34.03
N LEU A 543 -21.50 -1.37 33.27
CA LEU A 543 -21.71 -1.18 31.84
C LEU A 543 -20.41 -1.43 31.09
N MET A 544 -20.52 -2.01 29.89
CA MET A 544 -19.41 -2.04 28.93
C MET A 544 -19.78 -1.26 27.68
N ILE A 545 -18.88 -0.42 27.18
CA ILE A 545 -19.05 0.22 25.86
C ILE A 545 -18.23 -0.55 24.83
N SER A 546 -18.92 -1.12 23.85
CA SER A 546 -18.31 -1.74 22.67
C SER A 546 -18.46 -0.81 21.48
N TYR A 547 -17.35 -0.47 20.82
CA TYR A 547 -17.30 0.51 19.74
C TYR A 547 -16.21 0.18 18.73
N SER A 548 -16.30 0.78 17.53
CA SER A 548 -15.19 0.73 16.56
C SER A 548 -14.17 1.80 16.92
N HIS A 549 -12.87 1.49 16.83
CA HIS A 549 -11.80 2.44 17.14
C HIS A 549 -11.90 3.75 16.33
N ALA A 550 -12.51 3.69 15.14
CA ALA A 550 -12.80 4.87 14.32
C ALA A 550 -13.74 5.88 15.01
N ASN A 551 -14.55 5.44 15.97
CA ASN A 551 -15.52 6.24 16.70
C ASN A 551 -15.05 6.62 18.11
N ILE A 552 -13.73 6.55 18.40
CA ILE A 552 -13.16 6.82 19.73
C ILE A 552 -13.51 8.20 20.28
N ARG A 553 -13.65 9.22 19.42
CA ARG A 553 -14.02 10.59 19.85
C ARG A 553 -15.40 10.63 20.48
N PHE A 554 -16.41 10.10 19.79
CA PHE A 554 -17.77 9.99 20.31
C PHE A 554 -17.80 9.10 21.56
N CYS A 555 -17.06 7.99 21.52
CA CYS A 555 -16.99 7.05 22.62
C CYS A 555 -16.47 7.70 23.92
N ARG A 556 -15.39 8.49 23.82
CA ARG A 556 -14.86 9.29 24.96
C ARG A 556 -15.89 10.27 25.49
N GLN A 557 -16.56 11.01 24.62
CA GLN A 557 -17.57 11.98 25.03
C GLN A 557 -18.74 11.31 25.78
N LEU A 558 -19.20 10.15 25.30
CA LEU A 558 -20.24 9.37 25.96
C LEU A 558 -19.76 8.80 27.30
N TYR A 559 -18.53 8.26 27.33
CA TYR A 559 -17.91 7.75 28.55
C TYR A 559 -17.82 8.83 29.63
N ASP A 560 -17.28 10.00 29.31
CA ASP A 560 -17.14 11.14 30.21
C ASP A 560 -18.49 11.62 30.77
N MET A 561 -19.58 11.40 30.02
CA MET A 561 -20.93 11.68 30.49
C MET A 561 -21.49 10.60 31.42
N LEU A 562 -21.28 9.32 31.11
CA LEU A 562 -21.82 8.21 31.88
C LEU A 562 -21.15 8.07 33.25
N ILE A 563 -19.84 8.31 33.35
CA ILE A 563 -19.10 8.22 34.62
C ILE A 563 -19.47 9.30 35.65
N LYS A 564 -20.21 10.34 35.24
CA LYS A 564 -20.73 11.36 36.16
C LYS A 564 -21.84 10.83 37.05
N ASP A 565 -22.50 9.74 36.65
CA ASP A 565 -23.49 9.07 37.48
C ASP A 565 -22.79 8.08 38.42
N PRO A 566 -22.79 8.32 39.75
CA PRO A 566 -22.09 7.46 40.71
C PRO A 566 -22.71 6.07 40.84
N THR A 567 -23.89 5.85 40.25
CA THR A 567 -24.56 4.54 40.23
C THR A 567 -24.13 3.67 39.05
N LEU A 568 -23.23 4.16 38.20
CA LEU A 568 -22.70 3.43 37.04
C LEU A 568 -21.20 3.18 37.18
N SER A 569 -20.78 1.96 36.85
CA SER A 569 -19.38 1.63 36.60
C SER A 569 -19.24 1.34 35.12
N VAL A 570 -18.40 2.08 34.39
CA VAL A 570 -18.28 1.95 32.92
C VAL A 570 -16.91 1.40 32.57
N TRP A 571 -16.89 0.26 31.89
CA TRP A 571 -15.70 -0.36 31.33
C TRP A 571 -15.53 0.04 29.86
N ILE A 572 -14.29 0.39 29.48
CA ILE A 572 -13.93 0.70 28.10
C ILE A 572 -12.47 0.33 27.77
N ASP A 573 -12.23 -0.17 26.56
CA ASP A 573 -10.93 -0.73 26.16
C ASP A 573 -9.75 0.25 26.34
N PHE A 574 -9.86 1.53 25.96
CA PHE A 574 -8.74 2.47 25.98
C PHE A 574 -8.31 2.91 27.38
N ASN A 575 -9.14 2.71 28.41
CA ASN A 575 -8.79 2.99 29.80
C ASN A 575 -8.42 1.71 30.57
N ASN A 576 -8.98 0.57 30.15
CA ASN A 576 -8.96 -0.65 30.94
C ASN A 576 -8.11 -1.77 30.35
N CYS A 577 -7.75 -1.74 29.06
CA CYS A 577 -6.85 -2.73 28.46
C CYS A 577 -5.38 -2.30 28.59
N LYS A 578 -4.60 -3.08 29.35
CA LYS A 578 -3.16 -2.83 29.57
C LYS A 578 -2.26 -4.03 29.21
N SER A 579 -2.83 -5.19 28.87
CA SER A 579 -2.07 -6.41 28.64
C SER A 579 -1.91 -6.80 27.17
N ARG A 580 -1.12 -7.86 26.93
CA ARG A 580 -0.90 -8.45 25.59
C ARG A 580 -2.11 -9.27 25.11
N ASP A 581 -2.99 -9.72 26.01
CA ASP A 581 -4.12 -10.61 25.72
C ASP A 581 -5.46 -9.86 25.80
N ILE A 582 -5.60 -8.87 24.91
CA ILE A 582 -6.74 -7.93 24.82
C ILE A 582 -8.10 -8.66 24.78
N TRP A 583 -8.16 -9.85 24.18
CA TRP A 583 -9.42 -10.59 24.05
C TRP A 583 -9.91 -11.22 25.35
N GLU A 584 -9.03 -11.72 26.21
CA GLU A 584 -9.44 -12.28 27.50
C GLU A 584 -10.00 -11.18 28.41
N GLU A 585 -9.39 -9.99 28.39
CA GLU A 585 -9.88 -8.83 29.12
C GLU A 585 -11.25 -8.36 28.60
N ILE A 586 -11.43 -8.29 27.28
CA ILE A 586 -12.72 -7.95 26.66
C ILE A 586 -13.78 -9.00 27.03
N ALA A 587 -13.47 -10.29 26.91
CA ALA A 587 -14.40 -11.35 27.26
C ALA A 587 -14.79 -11.28 28.75
N HIS A 588 -13.81 -11.08 29.63
CA HIS A 588 -14.06 -10.91 31.06
C HIS A 588 -14.91 -9.67 31.35
N ALA A 589 -14.66 -8.54 30.68
CA ALA A 589 -15.46 -7.33 30.82
C ALA A 589 -16.91 -7.54 30.38
N ILE A 590 -17.12 -8.23 29.24
CA ILE A 590 -18.44 -8.64 28.78
C ILE A 590 -19.12 -9.53 29.84
N GLU A 591 -18.42 -10.54 30.36
CA GLU A 591 -18.92 -11.49 31.38
C GLU A 591 -19.27 -10.79 32.71
N GLN A 592 -18.56 -9.74 33.12
CA GLN A 592 -18.80 -9.01 34.37
C GLN A 592 -19.80 -7.84 34.27
N SER A 593 -20.12 -7.37 33.07
CA SER A 593 -21.02 -6.21 32.88
C SER A 593 -22.50 -6.60 32.90
N ASP A 594 -23.35 -5.78 33.52
CA ASP A 594 -24.79 -5.99 33.58
C ASP A 594 -25.48 -5.66 32.25
N CYS A 595 -24.96 -4.66 31.53
CA CYS A 595 -25.46 -4.24 30.23
C CYS A 595 -24.33 -3.83 29.28
N ILE A 596 -24.47 -4.18 28.00
CA ILE A 596 -23.50 -3.81 26.96
C ILE A 596 -24.08 -2.71 26.08
N LEU A 597 -23.32 -1.63 25.85
CA LEU A 597 -23.68 -0.55 24.96
C LEU A 597 -22.94 -0.73 23.63
N PHE A 598 -23.68 -1.01 22.55
CA PHE A 598 -23.10 -1.15 21.21
C PHE A 598 -23.17 0.19 20.47
N LEU A 599 -22.02 0.81 20.18
CA LEU A 599 -21.97 2.05 19.41
C LEU A 599 -22.05 1.75 17.92
N MET A 600 -23.26 1.84 17.39
CA MET A 600 -23.64 1.42 16.04
C MET A 600 -23.23 2.48 15.01
N SER A 601 -22.33 2.08 14.11
CA SER A 601 -21.86 2.84 12.94
C SER A 601 -21.56 1.90 11.77
N LYS A 602 -21.25 2.46 10.60
CA LYS A 602 -20.79 1.67 9.45
C LYS A 602 -19.46 0.97 9.76
N GLU A 603 -18.57 1.62 10.50
CA GLU A 603 -17.27 1.07 10.91
C GLU A 603 -17.45 -0.06 11.92
N TYR A 604 -18.43 0.06 12.83
CA TYR A 604 -18.79 -1.00 13.77
C TYR A 604 -19.28 -2.25 13.03
N PHE A 605 -20.16 -2.08 12.03
CA PHE A 605 -20.63 -3.18 11.18
C PHE A 605 -19.51 -3.86 10.39
N ASN A 606 -18.49 -3.09 10.01
CA ASN A 606 -17.36 -3.57 9.25
C ASN A 606 -16.27 -4.28 10.09
N SER A 607 -16.34 -4.15 11.42
CA SER A 607 -15.33 -4.68 12.33
C SER A 607 -15.61 -6.14 12.72
N LYS A 608 -14.67 -7.04 12.40
CA LYS A 608 -14.75 -8.45 12.81
C LYS A 608 -14.68 -8.61 14.34
N SER A 609 -13.92 -7.75 15.01
CA SER A 609 -13.86 -7.74 16.48
C SER A 609 -15.22 -7.38 17.08
N CYS A 610 -15.83 -6.29 16.61
CA CYS A 610 -17.16 -5.88 17.08
C CYS A 610 -18.20 -6.97 16.77
N ARG A 611 -18.11 -7.62 15.60
CA ARG A 611 -18.95 -8.79 15.27
C ARG A 611 -18.77 -9.94 16.25
N GLN A 612 -17.53 -10.25 16.66
CA GLN A 612 -17.24 -11.28 17.65
C GLN A 612 -17.86 -10.93 19.01
N GLU A 613 -17.72 -9.69 19.46
CA GLU A 613 -18.29 -9.21 20.73
C GLU A 613 -19.82 -9.30 20.71
N VAL A 614 -20.48 -8.83 19.64
CA VAL A 614 -21.92 -8.94 19.49
C VAL A 614 -22.33 -10.41 19.47
N ALA A 615 -21.67 -11.27 18.69
CA ALA A 615 -22.01 -12.70 18.65
C ALA A 615 -21.84 -13.36 20.02
N TYR A 616 -20.80 -13.02 20.78
CA TYR A 616 -20.60 -13.54 22.12
C TYR A 616 -21.71 -13.09 23.09
N VAL A 617 -22.11 -11.81 23.04
CA VAL A 617 -23.21 -11.26 23.85
C VAL A 617 -24.56 -11.85 23.45
N THR A 618 -24.88 -11.89 22.16
CA THR A 618 -26.23 -12.25 21.65
C THR A 618 -26.41 -13.73 21.45
N ASP A 619 -25.39 -14.47 21.04
CA ASP A 619 -25.51 -15.86 20.62
C ASP A 619 -25.08 -16.80 21.76
N THR A 620 -24.08 -16.42 22.56
CA THR A 620 -23.53 -17.23 23.67
C THR A 620 -24.09 -16.85 25.04
N LEU A 621 -23.91 -15.59 25.49
CA LEU A 621 -24.25 -15.18 26.86
C LEU A 621 -25.71 -14.75 27.05
N LYS A 622 -26.39 -14.37 25.96
CA LYS A 622 -27.78 -13.84 25.98
C LYS A 622 -27.94 -12.65 26.94
N LYS A 623 -26.93 -11.78 27.00
CA LYS A 623 -26.90 -10.63 27.92
C LYS A 623 -27.72 -9.44 27.44
N THR A 624 -28.14 -8.58 28.37
CA THR A 624 -28.78 -7.29 28.07
C THR A 624 -27.83 -6.39 27.32
N PHE A 625 -28.32 -5.77 26.25
CA PHE A 625 -27.58 -4.78 25.49
C PHE A 625 -28.48 -3.65 24.98
N ILE A 626 -27.88 -2.50 24.70
CA ILE A 626 -28.55 -1.32 24.13
C ILE A 626 -27.79 -0.89 22.88
N PRO A 627 -28.39 -0.97 21.68
CA PRO A 627 -27.83 -0.36 20.48
C PRO A 627 -27.91 1.17 20.56
N ILE A 628 -26.78 1.84 20.32
CA ILE A 628 -26.63 3.28 20.31
C ILE A 628 -26.21 3.72 18.91
N TYR A 629 -27.12 4.29 18.13
CA TYR A 629 -26.79 4.85 16.83
C TYR A 629 -26.09 6.19 17.01
N ILE A 630 -24.85 6.29 16.56
CA ILE A 630 -24.05 7.52 16.69
C ILE A 630 -24.25 8.47 15.50
N ASP A 631 -24.58 7.91 14.32
CA ASP A 631 -24.89 8.67 13.11
C ASP A 631 -26.41 8.71 12.86
N ALA A 632 -26.92 9.90 12.52
CA ALA A 632 -28.35 10.14 12.35
C ALA A 632 -28.99 9.26 11.25
N ASP A 633 -28.24 8.99 10.18
CA ASP A 633 -28.74 8.30 8.99
C ASP A 633 -28.35 6.83 8.91
N TYR A 634 -27.42 6.37 9.76
CA TYR A 634 -26.97 4.99 9.73
C TYR A 634 -28.09 4.02 10.13
N LYS A 635 -28.29 2.99 9.30
CA LYS A 635 -29.23 1.89 9.55
C LYS A 635 -28.44 0.59 9.55
N ALA A 636 -28.58 -0.17 10.63
CA ALA A 636 -27.97 -1.48 10.73
C ALA A 636 -28.68 -2.45 9.76
N THR A 637 -27.91 -3.18 8.96
CA THR A 637 -28.41 -4.18 8.02
C THR A 637 -27.64 -5.49 8.20
N GLY A 638 -28.02 -6.54 7.43
CA GLY A 638 -27.28 -7.80 7.39
C GLY A 638 -27.09 -8.46 8.76
N TRP A 639 -25.87 -8.93 9.03
CA TRP A 639 -25.52 -9.71 10.24
C TRP A 639 -25.83 -8.99 11.55
N LEU A 640 -25.70 -7.65 11.55
CA LEU A 640 -25.89 -6.81 12.72
C LEU A 640 -27.37 -6.49 12.91
N GLY A 641 -28.08 -6.16 11.83
CA GLY A 641 -29.52 -5.90 11.86
C GLY A 641 -30.34 -7.07 12.39
N ILE A 642 -29.98 -8.31 12.02
CA ILE A 642 -30.64 -9.52 12.51
C ILE A 642 -30.44 -9.71 14.02
N ARG A 643 -29.24 -9.42 14.55
CA ARG A 643 -28.89 -9.66 15.96
C ARG A 643 -29.48 -8.63 16.93
N ILE A 644 -29.72 -7.41 16.46
CA ILE A 644 -30.32 -6.33 17.26
C ILE A 644 -31.83 -6.19 17.04
N ALA A 645 -32.42 -7.02 16.18
CA ALA A 645 -33.83 -6.93 15.83
C ALA A 645 -34.70 -7.07 17.09
N GLY A 646 -35.63 -6.13 17.29
CA GLY A 646 -36.51 -6.09 18.46
C GLY A 646 -35.90 -5.45 19.72
N SER A 647 -34.62 -5.10 19.72
CA SER A 647 -34.00 -4.40 20.86
C SER A 647 -34.39 -2.92 20.92
N LYS A 648 -34.56 -2.39 22.13
CA LYS A 648 -34.69 -0.94 22.35
C LYS A 648 -33.35 -0.27 22.05
N TYR A 649 -33.39 0.76 21.22
CA TYR A 649 -32.20 1.51 20.81
C TYR A 649 -32.38 3.00 21.10
N ILE A 650 -31.26 3.72 21.11
CA ILE A 650 -31.23 5.18 21.11
C ILE A 650 -30.44 5.70 19.91
N ARG A 651 -30.74 6.91 19.46
CA ARG A 651 -30.07 7.55 18.31
C ARG A 651 -29.62 8.96 18.65
N PHE A 652 -28.33 9.17 18.53
CA PHE A 652 -27.67 10.47 18.58
C PHE A 652 -27.66 11.14 17.20
N GLY A 653 -27.37 12.44 17.17
CA GLY A 653 -27.27 13.23 15.94
C GLY A 653 -28.60 13.80 15.40
N LYS A 654 -29.75 13.41 15.97
CA LYS A 654 -31.05 14.04 15.65
C LYS A 654 -31.47 15.13 16.64
N ASN A 655 -31.17 14.89 17.91
CA ASN A 655 -31.49 15.80 19.00
C ASN A 655 -30.20 16.26 19.68
N ASP A 656 -30.33 17.24 20.58
CA ASP A 656 -29.24 17.67 21.45
C ASP A 656 -28.58 16.48 22.17
N PHE A 657 -27.25 16.49 22.21
CA PHE A 657 -26.44 15.40 22.75
C PHE A 657 -26.76 15.15 24.24
N MET A 658 -26.86 16.22 25.04
CA MET A 658 -27.09 16.10 26.48
C MET A 658 -28.48 15.58 26.80
N ASN A 659 -29.50 16.00 26.06
CA ASN A 659 -30.86 15.46 26.20
C ASN A 659 -30.90 13.97 25.82
N THR A 660 -30.24 13.59 24.72
CA THR A 660 -30.14 12.18 24.31
C THR A 660 -29.40 11.33 25.36
N CYS A 661 -28.37 11.88 26.03
CA CYS A 661 -27.71 11.20 27.15
C CYS A 661 -28.66 10.97 28.33
N LYS A 662 -29.56 11.91 28.66
CA LYS A 662 -30.56 11.72 29.71
C LYS A 662 -31.54 10.59 29.35
N ASP A 663 -31.97 10.54 28.09
CA ASP A 663 -32.83 9.46 27.60
C ASP A 663 -32.12 8.10 27.68
N LEU A 664 -30.82 8.04 27.34
CA LEU A 664 -30.01 6.83 27.50
C LEU A 664 -29.94 6.38 28.96
N LEU A 665 -29.70 7.29 29.90
CA LEU A 665 -29.68 6.98 31.34
C LEU A 665 -31.04 6.45 31.80
N SER A 666 -32.15 6.99 31.28
CA SER A 666 -33.48 6.44 31.57
C SER A 666 -33.65 5.01 31.05
N ILE A 667 -33.16 4.70 29.84
CA ILE A 667 -33.19 3.33 29.29
C ILE A 667 -32.35 2.38 30.16
N ILE A 668 -31.12 2.77 30.51
CA ILE A 668 -30.21 1.99 31.37
C ILE A 668 -30.86 1.67 32.72
N ASN A 669 -31.43 2.70 33.38
CA ASN A 669 -32.11 2.55 34.66
C ASN A 669 -33.37 1.67 34.57
N LYS A 670 -34.12 1.74 33.47
CA LYS A 670 -35.28 0.87 33.28
C LYS A 670 -34.90 -0.61 33.14
N HIS A 671 -33.77 -0.90 32.51
CA HIS A 671 -33.23 -2.26 32.43
C HIS A 671 -32.77 -2.78 33.80
N ARG A 672 -32.26 -1.89 34.67
CA ARG A 672 -31.89 -2.21 36.06
C ARG A 672 -33.10 -2.64 36.90
N SER A 673 -34.25 -2.00 36.74
CA SER A 673 -35.46 -2.31 37.50
C SER A 673 -36.12 -3.65 37.11
N THR A 674 -35.98 -4.10 35.86
CA THR A 674 -36.55 -5.38 35.40
C THR A 674 -35.79 -6.62 35.86
N THR A 675 -34.55 -6.47 36.35
CA THR A 675 -33.71 -7.58 36.83
C THR A 675 -33.79 -7.83 38.34
N ILE A 676 -34.47 -6.96 39.09
CA ILE A 676 -34.69 -7.09 40.53
C ILE A 676 -36.12 -7.60 40.74
N PRO A 677 -36.36 -8.81 41.30
CA PRO A 677 -37.71 -9.27 41.59
C PRO A 677 -38.36 -8.30 42.59
N THR A 678 -39.47 -7.68 42.20
CA THR A 678 -40.32 -6.97 43.15
C THR A 678 -40.96 -8.00 44.07
N HIS A 679 -40.43 -8.14 45.29
CA HIS A 679 -41.16 -8.79 46.38
C HIS A 679 -42.41 -7.95 46.64
N HIS A 680 -43.55 -8.41 46.13
CA HIS A 680 -44.83 -7.92 46.61
C HIS A 680 -45.10 -8.58 47.96
N ASP A 681 -45.28 -7.72 48.96
CA ASP A 681 -45.68 -8.03 50.33
C ASP A 681 -46.89 -8.97 50.35
N ILE A 682 -46.70 -10.16 50.93
CA ILE A 682 -47.81 -10.91 51.53
C ILE A 682 -47.87 -10.42 52.98
N THR A 683 -48.79 -9.50 53.24
CA THR A 683 -49.18 -9.08 54.57
C THR A 683 -49.68 -10.30 55.35
N GLN A 684 -49.04 -10.56 56.49
CA GLN A 684 -49.57 -11.36 57.58
C GLN A 684 -50.74 -10.60 58.23
N ASP A 685 -51.96 -11.07 58.05
CA ASP A 685 -52.96 -11.08 59.11
C ASP A 685 -52.86 -12.50 59.72
N GLY A 686 -52.65 -12.76 61.01
CA GLY A 686 -53.13 -12.06 62.20
C GLY A 686 -53.90 -13.11 63.02
N ASN A 687 -53.29 -13.60 64.10
CA ASN A 687 -53.83 -14.62 65.02
C ASN A 687 -55.26 -14.32 65.51
N ASN A 688 -56.17 -15.29 65.37
CA ASN A 688 -56.89 -15.98 66.46
C ASN A 688 -57.77 -17.10 65.94
#